data_AF-A0AAW9BDG4-F1
#
_entry.id   AF-A0AAW9BDG4-F1
#
_cell.length_a   1.000
_cell.length_b   1.000
_cell.length_c   1.000
_cell.angle_alpha   90.00
_cell.angle_beta   90.00
_cell.angle_gamma   90.00
#
_symmetry.space_group_name_H-M   'P 1'
#
loop_
_entity.id
_entity.type
_entity.pdbx_description
1 polymer ?
#
loop_
_entity_poly.entity_id
_entity_poly.type
_entity_poly.pdbx_seq_one_letter_code
_entity_poly.pdbx_strand_id
1 'polypeptide(L)'
;MASLSLSALVERLSPQAKETLEQAAAMASSRTHHSIEMSHWLMMIIRHPDDIYSEVFDEFDVDTIKVETDIQKALEKYKTGCQSVPGLSAHTVTVMQNALLSATIEFNQEQLGCIHLLFAYLSDDTLVNMAGSISPELNKIEPSRLLNFKESNAPQSRSNDLAQSNANSALNQFTTDLTEQAREGKIDPVIGRDNEIRLMIDILLRRRQNNPILTGEAGVGKTAAVEGLAQKIIDGDVPPALQNVAIKSLDLALLQAGAGMKGEFENRLKNLVKEVNDAPQPIILFIDEAHGLIGGGGQAGQGDAANILKPALARGELRTIAATTWAEYKKYFEKDAALTRRFQVVKVDEPAPELAIEMLRGLLDVMAQHHDVHITNQALNAAVQLSARYINGRQLPDKAVSVLDTACSRVALSQSSTPGGLDAKRNKLKAKQAEYEHLSQENRLGASLDVQLQGVRKEIDALSNDIIELEVLWEKEKEWVSEAKSLRTQIIQEGSETARDKLQELENNLSVNSQPLVFSHVNEALIAEVISDWTGIPLGKLQDDEIQAVLGLKESLCKRVVGQDHALELMSEVIKTASAQLTDETRPNGVFLLTGPSGVGKTESALAIAEKVYGSEENVTTINMSEFKEEHKVSLLLGSPPGYVGYGEGGVLTEAVRRKPYSVILLDEMEKAHPGVQDIFYQVFDKGSIKDGEGRDIDFKNTIIIMTANTGTETTMSLYSDPDLAPEPSALKDALRDDLLVDFKPAFLGRVNVLPYLPLSRKVLIEITKLKLDKITTRIRKHYNADLFFDEELINDIVDNSNESGSGARVVQTTIENTLLPKISHEILHAILNDKTFDEIIVKGTTSGLDVSIV
;
A
#
# COMPACT_ATOMS: atom_id res chain seq x y z
N MET A 1 -43.42 -25.55 -13.93
CA MET A 1 -42.18 -26.18 -13.45
C MET A 1 -41.54 -25.20 -12.48
N ALA A 2 -41.22 -25.63 -11.26
CA ALA A 2 -40.58 -24.77 -10.27
C ALA A 2 -39.22 -24.34 -10.80
N SER A 3 -38.93 -23.04 -10.84
CA SER A 3 -37.60 -22.54 -11.20
C SER A 3 -36.63 -22.96 -10.10
N LEU A 4 -35.83 -24.01 -10.33
CA LEU A 4 -34.67 -24.30 -9.48
C LEU A 4 -33.82 -23.02 -9.41
N SER A 5 -33.43 -22.62 -8.20
CA SER A 5 -32.54 -21.47 -8.03
C SER A 5 -31.17 -21.83 -8.60
N LEU A 6 -30.55 -20.86 -9.29
CA LEU A 6 -29.19 -20.99 -9.80
C LEU A 6 -28.20 -21.39 -8.69
N SER A 7 -28.41 -20.88 -7.47
CA SER A 7 -27.62 -21.24 -6.29
C SER A 7 -27.69 -22.73 -5.97
N ALA A 8 -28.88 -23.35 -6.04
CA ALA A 8 -29.06 -24.77 -5.76
C ALA A 8 -28.41 -25.66 -6.83
N LEU A 9 -28.34 -25.19 -8.09
CA LEU A 9 -27.63 -25.90 -9.16
C LEU A 9 -26.11 -25.85 -8.96
N VAL A 10 -25.57 -24.70 -8.53
CA VAL A 10 -24.13 -24.54 -8.28
C VAL A 10 -23.70 -25.32 -7.03
N GLU A 11 -24.51 -25.38 -5.98
CA GLU A 11 -24.22 -26.18 -4.76
C GLU A 11 -24.13 -27.68 -5.03
N ARG A 12 -24.79 -28.16 -6.08
CA ARG A 12 -24.76 -29.57 -6.48
C ARG A 12 -23.53 -29.92 -7.30
N LEU A 13 -22.73 -28.96 -7.76
CA LEU A 13 -21.49 -29.23 -8.50
C LEU A 13 -20.44 -29.93 -7.61
N SER A 14 -19.66 -30.84 -8.20
CA SER A 14 -18.45 -31.34 -7.55
C SER A 14 -17.43 -30.20 -7.35
N PRO A 15 -16.46 -30.33 -6.41
CA PRO A 15 -15.43 -29.32 -6.21
C PRO A 15 -14.70 -28.94 -7.51
N GLN A 16 -14.37 -29.93 -8.33
CA GLN A 16 -13.73 -29.75 -9.64
C GLN A 16 -14.63 -29.01 -10.64
N ALA A 17 -15.91 -29.36 -10.70
CA ALA A 17 -16.85 -28.69 -11.60
C ALA A 17 -17.11 -27.23 -11.16
N LYS A 18 -17.05 -26.96 -9.85
CA LYS A 18 -17.13 -25.60 -9.31
C LYS A 18 -15.88 -24.77 -9.62
N GLU A 19 -14.70 -25.36 -9.43
CA GLU A 19 -13.43 -24.69 -9.74
C GLU A 19 -13.34 -24.33 -11.23
N THR A 20 -13.65 -25.27 -12.13
CA THR A 20 -13.65 -25.00 -13.58
C THR A 20 -14.69 -23.96 -13.99
N LEU A 21 -15.82 -23.85 -13.28
CA LEU A 21 -16.83 -22.80 -13.50
C LEU A 21 -16.32 -21.42 -13.07
N GLU A 22 -15.63 -21.34 -11.93
CA GLU A 22 -15.00 -20.10 -11.44
C GLU A 22 -13.90 -19.63 -12.40
N GLN A 23 -13.07 -20.55 -12.89
CA GLN A 23 -12.07 -20.26 -13.92
C GLN A 23 -12.72 -19.81 -15.23
N ALA A 24 -13.86 -20.39 -15.62
CA ALA A 24 -14.60 -19.99 -16.81
C ALA A 24 -15.18 -18.58 -16.67
N ALA A 25 -15.65 -18.21 -15.46
CA ALA A 25 -16.10 -16.86 -15.14
C ALA A 25 -14.95 -15.85 -15.24
N ALA A 26 -13.77 -16.19 -14.72
CA ALA A 26 -12.56 -15.37 -14.83
C ALA A 26 -12.14 -15.20 -16.30
N MET A 27 -12.20 -16.26 -17.10
CA MET A 27 -11.91 -16.19 -18.54
C MET A 27 -12.90 -15.27 -19.27
N ALA A 28 -14.20 -15.41 -19.04
CA ALA A 28 -15.22 -14.57 -19.65
C ALA A 28 -15.02 -13.08 -19.29
N SER A 29 -14.67 -12.80 -18.02
CA SER A 29 -14.36 -11.45 -17.54
C SER A 29 -13.10 -10.88 -18.20
N SER A 30 -12.01 -11.66 -18.27
CA SER A 30 -10.75 -11.23 -18.90
C SER A 30 -10.89 -10.90 -20.39
N ARG A 31 -11.78 -11.61 -21.10
CA ARG A 31 -12.08 -11.37 -22.52
C ARG A 31 -13.20 -10.36 -22.73
N THR A 32 -13.76 -9.78 -21.66
CA THR A 32 -14.88 -8.81 -21.68
C THR A 32 -16.15 -9.34 -22.37
N HIS A 33 -16.38 -10.65 -22.33
CA HIS A 33 -17.60 -11.27 -22.87
C HIS A 33 -18.81 -10.96 -21.97
N HIS A 34 -20.00 -10.91 -22.57
CA HIS A 34 -21.23 -10.51 -21.87
C HIS A 34 -21.86 -11.63 -21.02
N SER A 35 -21.56 -12.89 -21.33
CA SER A 35 -22.12 -14.07 -20.67
C SER A 35 -21.09 -15.19 -20.57
N ILE A 36 -21.21 -16.01 -19.52
CA ILE A 36 -20.45 -17.25 -19.35
C ILE A 36 -21.17 -18.34 -20.16
N GLU A 37 -20.64 -18.59 -21.35
CA GLU A 37 -21.08 -19.65 -22.26
C GLU A 37 -20.41 -21.00 -21.96
N MET A 38 -21.05 -22.11 -22.38
CA MET A 38 -20.50 -23.47 -22.25
C MET A 38 -19.12 -23.63 -22.88
N SER A 39 -18.78 -22.86 -23.93
CA SER A 39 -17.44 -22.84 -24.53
C SER A 39 -16.34 -22.39 -23.55
N HIS A 40 -16.63 -21.46 -22.63
CA HIS A 40 -15.67 -21.06 -21.59
C HIS A 40 -15.45 -22.20 -20.59
N TRP A 41 -16.54 -22.85 -20.19
CA TRP A 41 -16.48 -23.94 -19.22
C TRP A 41 -15.78 -25.17 -19.80
N LEU A 42 -16.09 -25.54 -21.03
CA LEU A 42 -15.46 -26.65 -21.73
C LEU A 42 -13.95 -26.42 -21.92
N MET A 43 -13.52 -25.19 -22.22
CA MET A 43 -12.09 -24.84 -22.27
C MET A 43 -11.38 -25.09 -20.92
N MET A 44 -12.02 -24.75 -19.80
CA MET A 44 -11.45 -24.97 -18.46
C MET A 44 -11.48 -26.45 -18.06
N ILE A 45 -12.52 -27.19 -18.45
CA ILE A 45 -12.60 -28.64 -18.22
C ILE A 45 -11.46 -29.36 -18.96
N ILE A 46 -11.20 -29.00 -20.22
CA ILE A 46 -10.15 -29.64 -21.04
C ILE A 46 -8.74 -29.34 -20.51
N ARG A 47 -8.53 -28.12 -20.00
CA ARG A 47 -7.23 -27.70 -19.45
C ARG A 47 -7.00 -28.11 -17.99
N HIS A 48 -8.01 -28.69 -17.35
CA HIS A 48 -7.89 -29.08 -15.96
C HIS A 48 -6.89 -30.23 -15.82
N PRO A 49 -5.97 -30.22 -14.84
CA PRO A 49 -4.93 -31.24 -14.68
C PRO A 49 -5.42 -32.66 -14.29
N ASP A 50 -6.72 -32.85 -14.05
CA ASP A 50 -7.25 -34.11 -13.51
C ASP A 50 -7.67 -35.07 -14.63
N ASP A 51 -7.18 -36.30 -14.52
CA ASP A 51 -6.89 -37.28 -15.58
C ASP A 51 -8.10 -37.98 -16.22
N ILE A 52 -9.34 -37.66 -15.86
CA ILE A 52 -10.51 -38.41 -16.36
C ILE A 52 -10.92 -37.95 -17.78
N TYR A 53 -10.69 -36.69 -18.14
CA TYR A 53 -11.08 -36.18 -19.47
C TYR A 53 -10.06 -36.49 -20.57
N SER A 54 -8.78 -36.60 -20.20
CA SER A 54 -7.75 -37.20 -21.06
C SER A 54 -8.15 -38.64 -21.41
N GLU A 55 -8.54 -39.45 -20.42
CA GLU A 55 -9.03 -40.81 -20.64
C GLU A 55 -10.27 -40.88 -21.55
N VAL A 56 -11.25 -39.98 -21.34
CA VAL A 56 -12.44 -39.91 -22.22
C VAL A 56 -12.02 -39.54 -23.64
N PHE A 57 -11.22 -38.48 -23.84
CA PHE A 57 -10.85 -38.04 -25.18
C PHE A 57 -9.96 -39.07 -25.90
N ASP A 58 -9.10 -39.78 -25.16
CA ASP A 58 -8.31 -40.89 -25.70
C ASP A 58 -9.19 -42.09 -26.10
N GLU A 59 -10.21 -42.45 -25.30
CA GLU A 59 -11.12 -43.58 -25.63
C GLU A 59 -11.92 -43.33 -26.92
N PHE A 60 -12.33 -42.09 -27.17
CA PHE A 60 -13.12 -41.71 -28.35
C PHE A 60 -12.27 -41.20 -29.53
N ASP A 61 -10.93 -41.29 -29.46
CA ASP A 61 -10.00 -40.80 -30.49
C ASP A 61 -10.28 -39.33 -30.86
N VAL A 62 -10.52 -38.50 -29.83
CA VAL A 62 -10.80 -37.07 -29.92
C VAL A 62 -9.48 -36.30 -29.86
N ASP A 63 -9.22 -35.49 -30.89
CA ASP A 63 -8.02 -34.64 -30.91
C ASP A 63 -8.21 -33.44 -29.96
N THR A 64 -7.63 -33.54 -28.76
CA THR A 64 -7.72 -32.54 -27.68
C THR A 64 -7.23 -31.16 -28.13
N ILE A 65 -6.13 -31.11 -28.88
CA ILE A 65 -5.50 -29.88 -29.39
C ILE A 65 -6.42 -29.20 -30.40
N LYS A 66 -7.07 -30.00 -31.26
CA LYS A 66 -8.02 -29.49 -32.24
C LYS A 66 -9.29 -28.96 -31.56
N VAL A 67 -9.82 -29.65 -30.56
CA VAL A 67 -10.97 -29.18 -29.77
C VAL A 67 -10.63 -27.85 -29.08
N GLU A 68 -9.47 -27.72 -28.43
CA GLU A 68 -9.05 -26.45 -27.83
C GLU A 68 -8.96 -25.32 -28.86
N THR A 69 -8.34 -25.59 -30.01
CA THR A 69 -8.18 -24.60 -31.08
C THR A 69 -9.53 -24.14 -31.63
N ASP A 70 -10.47 -25.07 -31.78
CA ASP A 70 -11.81 -24.78 -32.30
C ASP A 70 -12.65 -24.01 -31.28
N ILE A 71 -12.57 -24.35 -29.99
CA ILE A 71 -13.21 -23.57 -28.91
C ILE A 71 -12.63 -22.16 -28.86
N GLN A 72 -11.30 -22.00 -28.99
CA GLN A 72 -10.68 -20.67 -29.00
C GLN A 72 -11.20 -19.79 -30.15
N LYS A 73 -11.36 -20.36 -31.35
CA LYS A 73 -11.98 -19.67 -32.50
C LYS A 73 -13.46 -19.35 -32.26
N ALA A 74 -14.19 -20.20 -31.54
CA ALA A 74 -15.57 -19.93 -31.17
C ALA A 74 -15.67 -18.76 -30.17
N LEU A 75 -14.78 -18.72 -29.18
CA LEU A 75 -14.68 -17.63 -28.20
C LEU A 75 -14.38 -16.27 -28.86
N GLU A 76 -13.56 -16.23 -29.91
CA GLU A 76 -13.25 -14.99 -30.65
C GLU A 76 -14.45 -14.38 -31.38
N LYS A 77 -15.53 -15.15 -31.61
CA LYS A 77 -16.75 -14.66 -32.27
C LYS A 77 -17.73 -14.01 -31.30
N TYR A 78 -17.51 -14.13 -29.99
CA TYR A 78 -18.41 -13.55 -29.00
C TYR A 78 -18.26 -12.03 -28.89
N LYS A 79 -19.36 -11.36 -28.52
CA LYS A 79 -19.38 -9.90 -28.34
C LYS A 79 -18.56 -9.50 -27.11
N THR A 80 -17.61 -8.59 -27.31
CA THR A 80 -16.73 -8.00 -26.28
C THR A 80 -17.23 -6.62 -25.82
N GLY A 81 -16.68 -6.10 -24.71
CA GLY A 81 -16.99 -4.77 -24.18
C GLY A 81 -17.86 -4.73 -22.91
N CYS A 82 -18.06 -5.87 -22.24
CA CYS A 82 -18.80 -5.92 -20.97
C CYS A 82 -17.94 -5.36 -19.81
N GLN A 83 -18.45 -4.34 -19.09
CA GLN A 83 -17.79 -3.76 -17.90
C GLN A 83 -18.34 -4.32 -16.57
N SER A 84 -19.40 -5.13 -16.62
CA SER A 84 -19.98 -5.80 -15.46
C SER A 84 -19.58 -7.27 -15.39
N VAL A 85 -19.69 -7.90 -14.21
CA VAL A 85 -19.46 -9.34 -14.03
C VAL A 85 -20.44 -10.12 -14.94
N PRO A 86 -19.94 -10.97 -15.86
CA PRO A 86 -20.80 -11.71 -16.78
C PRO A 86 -21.61 -12.77 -16.04
N GLY A 87 -22.92 -12.84 -16.31
CA GLY A 87 -23.79 -13.89 -15.78
C GLY A 87 -23.73 -15.17 -16.62
N LEU A 88 -24.25 -16.28 -16.08
CA LEU A 88 -24.40 -17.53 -16.84
C LEU A 88 -25.38 -17.37 -17.99
N SER A 89 -25.03 -17.89 -19.17
CA SER A 89 -25.95 -17.90 -20.31
C SER A 89 -27.09 -18.88 -20.10
N ALA A 90 -28.22 -18.63 -20.78
CA ALA A 90 -29.39 -19.51 -20.69
C ALA A 90 -29.05 -20.96 -21.08
N HIS A 91 -28.17 -21.16 -22.08
CA HIS A 91 -27.73 -22.48 -22.51
C HIS A 91 -26.92 -23.19 -21.42
N THR A 92 -26.01 -22.48 -20.75
CA THR A 92 -25.22 -23.04 -19.64
C THR A 92 -26.12 -23.46 -18.49
N VAL A 93 -27.14 -22.67 -18.15
CA VAL A 93 -28.12 -23.02 -17.11
C VAL A 93 -28.94 -24.27 -17.51
N THR A 94 -29.36 -24.37 -18.76
CA THR A 94 -30.05 -25.56 -19.28
C THR A 94 -29.18 -26.81 -19.20
N VAL A 95 -27.90 -26.72 -19.57
CA VAL A 95 -26.93 -27.81 -19.43
C VAL A 95 -26.84 -28.27 -17.97
N MET A 96 -26.72 -27.34 -17.01
CA MET A 96 -26.65 -27.68 -15.59
C MET A 96 -27.93 -28.37 -15.08
N GLN A 97 -29.11 -27.91 -15.53
CA GLN A 97 -30.39 -28.53 -15.15
C GLN A 97 -30.50 -29.96 -15.69
N ASN A 98 -30.16 -30.14 -16.97
CA ASN A 98 -30.17 -31.45 -17.61
C ASN A 98 -29.14 -32.39 -16.97
N ALA A 99 -27.95 -31.87 -16.66
CA ALA A 99 -26.89 -32.65 -16.05
C ALA A 99 -27.24 -33.09 -14.62
N LEU A 100 -27.94 -32.27 -13.84
CA LEU A 100 -28.43 -32.67 -12.52
C LEU A 100 -29.47 -33.81 -12.61
N LEU A 101 -30.34 -33.74 -13.63
CA LEU A 101 -31.31 -34.79 -13.92
C LEU A 101 -30.61 -36.08 -14.35
N SER A 102 -29.61 -36.01 -15.23
CA SER A 102 -28.83 -37.18 -15.67
C SER A 102 -27.96 -37.76 -14.56
N ALA A 103 -27.31 -36.94 -13.72
CA ALA A 103 -26.55 -37.40 -12.56
C ALA A 103 -27.42 -38.24 -11.59
N THR A 104 -28.63 -37.76 -11.30
CA THR A 104 -29.53 -38.45 -10.36
C THR A 104 -30.20 -39.68 -10.95
N ILE A 105 -30.60 -39.66 -12.23
CA ILE A 105 -31.36 -40.75 -12.87
C ILE A 105 -30.45 -41.80 -13.51
N GLU A 106 -29.41 -41.38 -14.22
CA GLU A 106 -28.60 -42.27 -15.05
C GLU A 106 -27.32 -42.72 -14.34
N PHE A 107 -26.67 -41.82 -13.59
CA PHE A 107 -25.43 -42.12 -12.86
C PHE A 107 -25.68 -42.52 -11.39
N ASN A 108 -26.89 -42.31 -10.88
CA ASN A 108 -27.27 -42.51 -9.47
C ASN A 108 -26.31 -41.79 -8.49
N GLN A 109 -25.91 -40.56 -8.84
CA GLN A 109 -25.05 -39.69 -8.06
C GLN A 109 -25.81 -38.43 -7.63
N GLU A 110 -25.51 -37.94 -6.41
CA GLU A 110 -26.12 -36.73 -5.86
C GLU A 110 -25.36 -35.43 -6.18
N GLN A 111 -24.12 -35.57 -6.70
CA GLN A 111 -23.24 -34.47 -7.10
C GLN A 111 -23.02 -34.46 -8.61
N LEU A 112 -22.85 -33.26 -9.15
CA LEU A 112 -22.69 -32.96 -10.55
C LEU A 112 -21.21 -32.72 -10.88
N GLY A 113 -20.51 -33.79 -11.25
CA GLY A 113 -19.17 -33.74 -11.86
C GLY A 113 -19.18 -33.30 -13.33
N CYS A 114 -18.00 -33.04 -13.92
CA CYS A 114 -17.95 -32.51 -15.30
C CYS A 114 -18.23 -33.57 -16.38
N ILE A 115 -18.15 -34.88 -16.08
CA ILE A 115 -18.62 -35.94 -17.00
C ILE A 115 -20.13 -35.82 -17.21
N HIS A 116 -20.88 -35.53 -16.16
CA HIS A 116 -22.32 -35.33 -16.23
C HIS A 116 -22.67 -34.09 -17.06
N LEU A 117 -21.87 -33.02 -16.97
CA LEU A 117 -22.02 -31.83 -17.81
C LEU A 117 -21.76 -32.16 -19.28
N LEU A 118 -20.70 -32.91 -19.58
CA LEU A 118 -20.38 -33.35 -20.93
C LEU A 118 -21.47 -34.27 -21.48
N PHE A 119 -21.95 -35.23 -20.68
CA PHE A 119 -23.06 -36.09 -21.02
C PHE A 119 -24.32 -35.29 -21.35
N ALA A 120 -24.74 -34.36 -20.48
CA ALA A 120 -25.92 -33.54 -20.72
C ALA A 120 -25.78 -32.62 -21.95
N TYR A 121 -24.56 -32.14 -22.22
CA TYR A 121 -24.27 -31.31 -23.38
C TYR A 121 -24.36 -32.10 -24.69
N LEU A 122 -24.01 -33.39 -24.66
CA LEU A 122 -24.00 -34.29 -25.83
C LEU A 122 -25.25 -35.18 -25.95
N SER A 123 -26.14 -35.20 -24.96
CA SER A 123 -27.36 -36.02 -24.96
C SER A 123 -28.61 -35.25 -25.40
N ASP A 124 -28.58 -33.92 -25.40
CA ASP A 124 -29.71 -33.09 -25.82
C ASP A 124 -29.59 -32.71 -27.31
N ASP A 125 -30.58 -33.09 -28.13
CA ASP A 125 -30.60 -32.84 -29.58
C ASP A 125 -30.38 -31.37 -29.97
N THR A 126 -30.77 -30.41 -29.12
CA THR A 126 -30.56 -28.98 -29.37
C THR A 126 -29.15 -28.51 -29.02
N LEU A 127 -28.53 -29.11 -27.99
CA LEU A 127 -27.19 -28.77 -27.51
C LEU A 127 -26.08 -29.48 -28.31
N VAL A 128 -26.33 -30.70 -28.79
CA VAL A 128 -25.41 -31.47 -29.65
C VAL A 128 -25.07 -30.71 -30.92
N ASN A 129 -26.07 -30.09 -31.56
CA ASN A 129 -25.85 -29.27 -32.75
C ASN A 129 -24.96 -28.06 -32.44
N MET A 130 -25.08 -27.49 -31.24
CA MET A 130 -24.21 -26.40 -30.78
C MET A 130 -22.79 -26.90 -30.50
N ALA A 131 -22.64 -28.04 -29.82
CA ALA A 131 -21.36 -28.69 -29.54
C ALA A 131 -20.61 -29.01 -30.85
N GLY A 132 -21.27 -29.65 -31.81
CA GLY A 132 -20.71 -30.00 -33.11
C GLY A 132 -20.40 -28.77 -33.99
N SER A 133 -21.11 -27.65 -33.79
CA SER A 133 -20.78 -26.37 -34.45
C SER A 133 -19.54 -25.70 -33.89
N ILE A 134 -19.22 -25.96 -32.62
CA ILE A 134 -18.00 -25.46 -31.95
C ILE A 134 -16.82 -26.30 -32.39
N SER A 135 -16.87 -27.62 -32.22
CA SER A 135 -15.86 -28.54 -32.75
C SER A 135 -16.50 -29.84 -33.26
N PRO A 136 -16.25 -30.24 -34.52
CA PRO A 136 -16.72 -31.52 -35.06
C PRO A 136 -16.16 -32.75 -34.32
N GLU A 137 -15.04 -32.59 -33.62
CA GLU A 137 -14.40 -33.66 -32.84
C GLU A 137 -15.27 -34.13 -31.66
N LEU A 138 -16.08 -33.23 -31.08
CA LEU A 138 -17.00 -33.59 -29.99
C LEU A 138 -18.10 -34.56 -30.42
N ASN A 139 -18.41 -34.65 -31.73
CA ASN A 139 -19.39 -35.60 -32.27
C ASN A 139 -18.89 -37.05 -32.27
N LYS A 140 -17.59 -37.28 -32.04
CA LYS A 140 -17.04 -38.63 -31.91
C LYS A 140 -17.42 -39.29 -30.58
N ILE A 141 -17.77 -38.48 -29.57
CA ILE A 141 -18.11 -38.96 -28.25
C ILE A 141 -19.54 -39.49 -28.28
N GLU A 142 -19.69 -40.80 -28.06
CA GLU A 142 -21.00 -41.44 -27.97
C GLU A 142 -21.54 -41.29 -26.53
N PRO A 143 -22.63 -40.54 -26.28
CA PRO A 143 -23.06 -40.21 -24.92
C PRO A 143 -23.39 -41.44 -24.07
N SER A 144 -23.95 -42.49 -24.68
CA SER A 144 -24.30 -43.75 -24.03
C SER A 144 -23.11 -44.45 -23.36
N ARG A 145 -21.89 -44.23 -23.88
CA ARG A 145 -20.67 -44.82 -23.33
C ARG A 145 -20.09 -44.03 -22.17
N LEU A 146 -20.39 -42.73 -22.06
CA LEU A 146 -20.02 -41.91 -20.91
C LEU A 146 -20.66 -42.39 -19.61
N LEU A 147 -21.78 -43.13 -19.66
CA LEU A 147 -22.41 -43.78 -18.50
C LEU A 147 -21.50 -44.80 -17.81
N ASN A 148 -20.53 -45.35 -18.54
CA ASN A 148 -19.60 -46.35 -18.01
C ASN A 148 -18.34 -45.72 -17.38
N PHE A 149 -18.12 -44.42 -17.60
CA PHE A 149 -17.04 -43.69 -16.96
C PHE A 149 -17.45 -43.34 -15.52
N LYS A 150 -16.79 -43.99 -14.56
CA LYS A 150 -16.93 -43.65 -13.14
C LYS A 150 -15.84 -42.68 -12.76
N GLU A 151 -16.21 -41.50 -12.26
CA GLU A 151 -15.27 -40.63 -11.54
C GLU A 151 -14.67 -41.41 -10.36
N SER A 152 -13.44 -41.91 -10.56
CA SER A 152 -12.72 -42.68 -9.57
C SER A 152 -11.92 -41.73 -8.69
N ASN A 153 -12.60 -41.02 -7.79
CA ASN A 153 -12.02 -40.47 -6.56
C ASN A 153 -13.10 -39.93 -5.61
N ALA A 154 -13.81 -40.87 -4.97
CA ALA A 154 -14.28 -40.69 -3.60
C ALA A 154 -13.89 -41.95 -2.84
N PRO A 155 -13.24 -41.88 -1.66
CA PRO A 155 -12.93 -43.07 -0.89
C PRO A 155 -14.24 -43.72 -0.45
N GLN A 156 -14.65 -44.78 -1.16
CA GLN A 156 -15.69 -45.70 -0.72
C GLN A 156 -15.18 -46.48 0.49
N SER A 157 -15.30 -45.87 1.66
CA SER A 157 -15.07 -46.52 2.94
C SER A 157 -16.32 -47.29 3.33
N ARG A 158 -16.46 -48.53 2.84
CA ARG A 158 -17.23 -49.55 3.55
C ARG A 158 -16.33 -50.13 4.65
N SER A 159 -16.28 -49.47 5.80
CA SER A 159 -16.03 -50.08 7.12
C SER A 159 -16.04 -49.02 8.23
N ASN A 160 -16.80 -49.32 9.29
CA ASN A 160 -16.96 -48.62 10.57
C ASN A 160 -17.85 -47.35 10.60
N ASP A 161 -19.16 -47.60 10.72
CA ASP A 161 -20.28 -46.66 11.02
C ASP A 161 -20.15 -45.84 12.32
N LEU A 162 -18.96 -45.74 12.93
CA LEU A 162 -18.71 -44.94 14.13
C LEU A 162 -17.71 -43.79 13.89
N ALA A 163 -16.91 -43.83 12.81
CA ALA A 163 -15.90 -42.81 12.54
C ALA A 163 -16.34 -41.74 11.52
N GLN A 164 -17.26 -42.06 10.59
CA GLN A 164 -17.73 -41.12 9.57
C GLN A 164 -18.65 -40.00 10.09
N SER A 165 -19.21 -40.15 11.29
CA SER A 165 -20.01 -39.07 11.91
C SER A 165 -19.16 -37.88 12.37
N ASN A 166 -17.86 -38.08 12.63
CA ASN A 166 -16.96 -37.01 13.10
C ASN A 166 -16.31 -36.21 11.95
N ALA A 167 -16.18 -36.78 10.74
CA ALA A 167 -15.54 -36.12 9.60
C ALA A 167 -16.40 -34.99 8.99
N ASN A 168 -17.73 -35.10 9.08
CA ASN A 168 -18.68 -34.07 8.64
C ASN A 168 -19.24 -33.22 9.81
N SER A 169 -18.56 -33.18 10.94
CA SER A 169 -18.98 -32.35 12.08
C SER A 169 -18.84 -30.87 11.74
N ALA A 170 -19.83 -30.06 12.14
CA ALA A 170 -19.77 -28.61 11.96
C ALA A 170 -18.52 -28.01 12.64
N LEU A 171 -18.07 -28.62 13.74
CA LEU A 171 -16.80 -28.32 14.40
C LEU A 171 -15.61 -28.43 13.44
N ASN A 172 -15.42 -29.54 12.73
CA ASN A 172 -14.25 -29.69 11.87
C ASN A 172 -14.31 -28.84 10.60
N GLN A 173 -15.51 -28.48 10.14
CA GLN A 173 -15.69 -27.66 8.95
C GLN A 173 -15.46 -26.16 9.21
N PHE A 174 -15.89 -25.65 10.36
CA PHE A 174 -15.89 -24.21 10.66
C PHE A 174 -14.87 -23.80 11.74
N THR A 175 -14.08 -24.74 12.26
CA THR A 175 -13.06 -24.42 13.26
C THR A 175 -11.72 -25.07 12.94
N THR A 176 -10.64 -24.42 13.38
CA THR A 176 -9.28 -24.94 13.35
C THR A 176 -8.83 -25.29 14.77
N ASP A 177 -8.25 -26.47 14.97
CA ASP A 177 -7.81 -26.93 16.29
C ASP A 177 -6.40 -26.41 16.61
N LEU A 178 -6.32 -25.39 17.47
CA LEU A 178 -5.04 -24.80 17.89
C LEU A 178 -4.25 -25.74 18.81
N THR A 179 -4.93 -26.59 19.59
CA THR A 179 -4.26 -27.56 20.44
C THR A 179 -3.62 -28.70 19.64
N GLU A 180 -4.24 -29.09 18.52
CA GLU A 180 -3.65 -30.05 17.58
C GLU A 180 -2.46 -29.43 16.83
N GLN A 181 -2.59 -28.19 16.35
CA GLN A 181 -1.47 -27.47 15.72
C GLN A 181 -0.28 -27.30 16.68
N ALA A 182 -0.53 -27.00 17.96
CA ALA A 182 0.52 -26.96 18.99
C ALA A 182 1.22 -28.32 19.14
N ARG A 183 0.45 -29.42 19.16
CA ARG A 183 0.98 -30.78 19.27
C ARG A 183 1.82 -31.19 18.05
N GLU A 184 1.45 -30.72 16.87
CA GLU A 184 2.19 -30.93 15.62
C GLU A 184 3.41 -30.00 15.47
N GLY A 185 3.61 -29.06 16.38
CA GLY A 185 4.70 -28.07 16.31
C GLY A 185 4.51 -27.03 15.20
N LYS A 186 3.26 -26.80 14.75
CA LYS A 186 2.91 -25.82 13.72
C LYS A 186 2.64 -24.42 14.26
N ILE A 187 2.58 -24.27 15.59
CA ILE A 187 2.42 -22.98 16.26
C ILE A 187 3.79 -22.41 16.60
N ASP A 188 4.02 -21.17 16.19
CA ASP A 188 5.23 -20.43 16.49
C ASP A 188 5.46 -20.28 18.00
N PRO A 189 6.71 -20.25 18.48
CA PRO A 189 7.01 -20.10 19.89
C PRO A 189 6.51 -18.76 20.42
N VAL A 190 5.62 -18.80 21.42
CA VAL A 190 5.03 -17.59 22.02
C VAL A 190 5.86 -17.15 23.22
N ILE A 191 6.56 -16.03 23.08
CA ILE A 191 7.39 -15.43 24.14
C ILE A 191 6.73 -14.12 24.60
N GLY A 192 6.92 -13.74 25.88
CA GLY A 192 6.58 -12.40 26.38
C GLY A 192 5.08 -12.14 26.65
N ARG A 193 4.23 -13.17 26.61
CA ARG A 193 2.78 -13.07 26.90
C ARG A 193 2.32 -13.92 28.10
N ASP A 194 3.25 -14.25 29.00
CA ASP A 194 2.97 -15.09 30.17
C ASP A 194 1.90 -14.52 31.11
N ASN A 195 1.87 -13.20 31.28
CA ASN A 195 0.92 -12.54 32.17
C ASN A 195 -0.50 -12.64 31.63
N GLU A 196 -0.70 -12.37 30.34
CA GLU A 196 -1.98 -12.47 29.65
C GLU A 196 -2.46 -13.92 29.62
N ILE A 197 -1.58 -14.88 29.31
CA ILE A 197 -1.89 -16.31 29.34
C ILE A 197 -2.32 -16.75 30.74
N ARG A 198 -1.59 -16.32 31.78
CA ARG A 198 -1.94 -16.62 33.17
C ARG A 198 -3.30 -16.03 33.57
N LEU A 199 -3.57 -14.79 33.18
CA LEU A 199 -4.88 -14.16 33.41
C LEU A 199 -6.00 -14.92 32.71
N MET A 200 -5.78 -15.40 31.48
CA MET A 200 -6.76 -16.23 30.78
C MET A 200 -7.02 -17.55 31.52
N ILE A 201 -5.98 -18.24 31.99
CA ILE A 201 -6.10 -19.46 32.81
C ILE A 201 -6.92 -19.17 34.08
N ASP A 202 -6.58 -18.11 34.80
CA ASP A 202 -7.28 -17.70 36.02
C ASP A 202 -8.77 -17.40 35.78
N ILE A 203 -9.10 -16.81 34.62
CA ILE A 203 -10.47 -16.53 34.21
C ILE A 203 -11.22 -17.81 33.85
N LEU A 204 -10.62 -18.69 33.03
CA LEU A 204 -11.23 -19.94 32.57
C LEU A 204 -11.59 -20.89 33.73
N LEU A 205 -10.86 -20.81 34.85
CA LEU A 205 -11.12 -21.60 36.07
C LEU A 205 -12.25 -21.04 36.94
N ARG A 206 -12.73 -19.82 36.69
CA ARG A 206 -13.81 -19.22 37.48
C ARG A 206 -15.13 -19.96 37.28
N ARG A 207 -15.98 -19.92 38.31
CA ARG A 207 -17.37 -20.42 38.23
C ARG A 207 -18.32 -19.46 37.49
N ARG A 208 -18.02 -18.16 37.50
CA ARG A 208 -18.79 -17.09 36.84
C ARG A 208 -17.80 -16.12 36.20
N GLN A 209 -18.20 -15.46 35.11
CA GLN A 209 -17.31 -14.60 34.30
C GLN A 209 -16.05 -15.37 33.87
N ASN A 210 -16.26 -16.55 33.31
CA ASN A 210 -15.24 -17.51 32.96
C ASN A 210 -14.84 -17.48 31.48
N ASN A 211 -15.27 -16.45 30.76
CA ASN A 211 -14.91 -16.23 29.36
C ASN A 211 -13.97 -15.02 29.31
N PRO A 212 -12.67 -15.19 29.03
CA PRO A 212 -11.79 -14.05 28.81
C PRO A 212 -12.12 -13.34 27.49
N ILE A 213 -12.03 -12.01 27.50
CA ILE A 213 -12.04 -11.19 26.28
C ILE A 213 -10.76 -10.36 26.21
N LEU A 214 -9.93 -10.66 25.21
CA LEU A 214 -8.69 -9.96 24.90
C LEU A 214 -9.03 -8.64 24.20
N THR A 215 -8.72 -7.52 24.85
CA THR A 215 -8.92 -6.18 24.30
C THR A 215 -7.59 -5.50 24.06
N GLY A 216 -7.34 -5.08 22.82
CA GLY A 216 -6.12 -4.39 22.41
C GLY A 216 -6.22 -3.99 20.94
N GLU A 217 -5.36 -3.08 20.48
CA GLU A 217 -5.30 -2.68 19.06
C GLU A 217 -4.98 -3.88 18.15
N ALA A 218 -5.15 -3.73 16.83
CA ALA A 218 -4.72 -4.75 15.88
C ALA A 218 -3.19 -4.92 15.92
N GLY A 219 -2.68 -6.13 15.67
CA GLY A 219 -1.23 -6.38 15.60
C GLY A 219 -0.49 -6.52 16.94
N VAL A 220 -1.14 -6.31 18.10
CA VAL A 220 -0.48 -6.48 19.41
C VAL A 220 -0.21 -7.94 19.81
N GLY A 221 -0.69 -8.92 19.03
CA GLY A 221 -0.50 -10.35 19.33
C GLY A 221 -1.58 -10.98 20.23
N LYS A 222 -2.86 -10.62 20.03
CA LYS A 222 -4.00 -11.24 20.73
C LYS A 222 -4.10 -12.73 20.42
N THR A 223 -3.99 -13.11 19.15
CA THR A 223 -4.03 -14.50 18.67
C THR A 223 -2.85 -15.30 19.20
N ALA A 224 -1.64 -14.72 19.16
CA ALA A 224 -0.44 -15.31 19.74
C ALA A 224 -0.61 -15.65 21.23
N ALA A 225 -1.30 -14.82 22.03
CA ALA A 225 -1.57 -15.16 23.42
C ALA A 225 -2.45 -16.42 23.56
N VAL A 226 -3.40 -16.65 22.65
CA VAL A 226 -4.27 -17.84 22.66
C VAL A 226 -3.51 -19.07 22.19
N GLU A 227 -2.67 -18.93 21.18
CA GLU A 227 -1.74 -19.96 20.71
C GLU A 227 -0.77 -20.39 21.81
N GLY A 228 -0.23 -19.44 22.57
CA GLY A 228 0.63 -19.72 23.72
C GLY A 228 -0.12 -20.45 24.85
N LEU A 229 -1.41 -20.17 25.03
CA LEU A 229 -2.25 -20.96 25.93
C LEU A 229 -2.43 -22.41 25.42
N ALA A 230 -2.60 -22.62 24.11
CA ALA A 230 -2.68 -23.95 23.52
C ALA A 230 -1.38 -24.74 23.73
N GLN A 231 -0.21 -24.10 23.54
CA GLN A 231 1.10 -24.69 23.86
C GLN A 231 1.19 -25.12 25.32
N LYS A 232 0.84 -24.24 26.28
CA LYS A 232 0.85 -24.60 27.71
C LYS A 232 -0.05 -25.77 28.07
N ILE A 233 -1.20 -25.92 27.40
CA ILE A 233 -2.09 -27.07 27.60
C ILE A 233 -1.39 -28.37 27.17
N ILE A 234 -0.73 -28.36 26.01
CA ILE A 234 -0.01 -29.52 25.48
C ILE A 234 1.21 -29.87 26.34
N ASP A 235 1.94 -28.86 26.83
CA ASP A 235 3.09 -29.03 27.72
C ASP A 235 2.69 -29.50 29.13
N GLY A 236 1.40 -29.44 29.46
CA GLY A 236 0.88 -29.76 30.78
C GLY A 236 1.14 -28.67 31.84
N ASP A 237 1.63 -27.50 31.43
CA ASP A 237 1.85 -26.30 32.28
C ASP A 237 0.53 -25.52 32.52
N VAL A 238 -0.54 -26.26 32.81
CA VAL A 238 -1.84 -25.72 33.18
C VAL A 238 -2.44 -26.53 34.34
N PRO A 239 -3.33 -25.92 35.14
CA PRO A 239 -4.01 -26.64 36.22
C PRO A 239 -4.79 -27.87 35.71
N PRO A 240 -4.98 -28.92 36.54
CA PRO A 240 -5.57 -30.20 36.09
C PRO A 240 -6.93 -30.08 35.40
N ALA A 241 -7.72 -29.05 35.73
CA ALA A 241 -9.02 -28.80 35.11
C ALA A 241 -8.94 -28.36 33.64
N LEU A 242 -7.76 -27.95 33.14
CA LEU A 242 -7.52 -27.48 31.78
C LEU A 242 -6.58 -28.38 30.96
N GLN A 243 -5.99 -29.41 31.57
CA GLN A 243 -5.03 -30.30 30.87
C GLN A 243 -5.66 -31.12 29.74
N ASN A 244 -6.94 -31.48 29.85
CA ASN A 244 -7.65 -32.27 28.84
C ASN A 244 -8.71 -31.42 28.09
N VAL A 245 -8.32 -30.21 27.66
CA VAL A 245 -9.21 -29.26 26.98
C VAL A 245 -8.66 -28.97 25.59
N ALA A 246 -9.52 -28.90 24.57
CA ALA A 246 -9.13 -28.48 23.23
C ALA A 246 -9.47 -27.00 23.00
N ILE A 247 -8.59 -26.26 22.33
CA ILE A 247 -8.87 -24.90 21.89
C ILE A 247 -9.12 -24.92 20.39
N LYS A 248 -10.31 -24.50 19.97
CA LYS A 248 -10.71 -24.44 18.56
C LYS A 248 -11.02 -23.00 18.15
N SER A 249 -10.35 -22.49 17.13
CA SER A 249 -10.58 -21.16 16.57
C SER A 249 -11.74 -21.20 15.57
N LEU A 250 -12.70 -20.29 15.71
CA LEU A 250 -13.86 -20.18 14.84
C LEU A 250 -13.54 -19.32 13.61
N ASP A 251 -13.72 -19.88 12.42
CA ASP A 251 -13.62 -19.12 11.18
C ASP A 251 -14.99 -18.53 10.81
N LEU A 252 -15.13 -17.21 11.01
CA LEU A 252 -16.35 -16.49 10.68
C LEU A 252 -16.60 -16.40 9.17
N ALA A 253 -15.54 -16.32 8.36
CA ALA A 253 -15.64 -16.23 6.92
C ALA A 253 -16.20 -17.53 6.33
N LEU A 254 -15.71 -18.68 6.78
CA LEU A 254 -16.26 -19.99 6.39
C LEU A 254 -17.70 -20.19 6.85
N LEU A 255 -18.06 -19.67 8.02
CA LEU A 255 -19.43 -19.78 8.53
C LEU A 255 -20.41 -18.93 7.71
N GLN A 256 -19.96 -17.77 7.21
CA GLN A 256 -20.71 -16.87 6.33
C GLN A 256 -20.70 -17.29 4.85
N ALA A 257 -19.63 -17.94 4.40
CA ALA A 257 -19.49 -18.39 3.02
C ALA A 257 -20.62 -19.37 2.66
N GLY A 258 -21.37 -19.02 1.60
CA GLY A 258 -22.51 -19.80 1.14
C GLY A 258 -23.70 -19.84 2.12
N ALA A 259 -23.82 -18.90 3.06
CA ALA A 259 -25.03 -18.68 3.85
C ALA A 259 -25.81 -17.48 3.29
N GLY A 260 -26.48 -17.68 2.15
CA GLY A 260 -27.19 -16.61 1.42
C GLY A 260 -28.49 -16.15 2.09
N MET A 261 -29.05 -16.97 3.00
CA MET A 261 -30.25 -16.65 3.78
C MET A 261 -29.95 -16.58 5.28
N LYS A 262 -30.48 -15.54 5.96
CA LYS A 262 -30.29 -15.26 7.40
C LYS A 262 -30.41 -16.50 8.32
N GLY A 263 -31.32 -17.42 8.01
CA GLY A 263 -31.55 -18.63 8.83
C GLY A 263 -30.47 -19.70 8.73
N GLU A 264 -29.69 -19.76 7.66
CA GLU A 264 -28.67 -20.80 7.45
C GLU A 264 -27.46 -20.55 8.34
N PHE A 265 -26.98 -19.31 8.41
CA PHE A 265 -25.91 -18.90 9.31
C PHE A 265 -26.28 -19.21 10.77
N GLU A 266 -27.50 -18.84 11.20
CA GLU A 266 -27.98 -19.11 12.55
C GLU A 266 -28.07 -20.61 12.86
N ASN A 267 -28.50 -21.43 11.90
CA ASN A 267 -28.57 -22.87 12.06
C ASN A 267 -27.18 -23.51 12.14
N ARG A 268 -26.22 -23.06 11.32
CA ARG A 268 -24.81 -23.49 11.40
C ARG A 268 -24.22 -23.17 12.77
N LEU A 269 -24.43 -21.97 13.29
CA LEU A 269 -23.94 -21.56 14.61
C LEU A 269 -24.61 -22.34 15.74
N LYS A 270 -25.92 -22.59 15.68
CA LYS A 270 -26.62 -23.43 16.67
C LYS A 270 -26.10 -24.86 16.68
N ASN A 271 -25.86 -25.44 15.50
CA ASN A 271 -25.30 -26.78 15.37
C ASN A 271 -23.88 -26.84 15.96
N LEU A 272 -23.04 -25.85 15.66
CA LEU A 272 -21.70 -25.75 16.22
C LEU A 272 -21.71 -25.65 17.75
N VAL A 273 -22.56 -24.80 18.33
CA VAL A 273 -22.69 -24.66 19.80
C VAL A 273 -23.18 -25.97 20.43
N LYS A 274 -24.09 -26.69 19.76
CA LYS A 274 -24.57 -27.99 20.24
C LYS A 274 -23.45 -29.04 20.22
N GLU A 275 -22.70 -29.14 19.13
CA GLU A 275 -21.56 -30.05 19.02
C GLU A 275 -20.47 -29.75 20.05
N VAL A 276 -20.19 -28.47 20.33
CA VAL A 276 -19.26 -28.05 21.40
C VAL A 276 -19.72 -28.56 22.78
N ASN A 277 -21.01 -28.46 23.08
CA ASN A 277 -21.57 -28.90 24.35
C ASN A 277 -21.64 -30.43 24.49
N ASP A 278 -21.90 -31.13 23.39
CA ASP A 278 -22.03 -32.59 23.35
C ASP A 278 -20.65 -33.28 23.21
N ALA A 279 -19.57 -32.53 23.03
CA ALA A 279 -18.22 -33.06 22.86
C ALA A 279 -17.72 -33.79 24.13
N PRO A 280 -17.14 -35.01 23.99
CA PRO A 280 -16.63 -35.79 25.12
C PRO A 280 -15.38 -35.15 25.76
N GLN A 281 -14.58 -34.46 24.96
CA GLN A 281 -13.50 -33.60 25.43
C GLN A 281 -14.04 -32.16 25.54
N PRO A 282 -13.85 -31.46 26.66
CA PRO A 282 -14.24 -30.07 26.78
C PRO A 282 -13.53 -29.21 25.73
N ILE A 283 -14.30 -28.38 25.01
CA ILE A 283 -13.79 -27.47 23.98
C ILE A 283 -13.93 -26.03 24.47
N ILE A 284 -12.88 -25.25 24.30
CA ILE A 284 -12.89 -23.79 24.40
C ILE A 284 -12.91 -23.22 22.98
N LEU A 285 -13.93 -22.42 22.68
CA LEU A 285 -14.05 -21.77 21.37
C LEU A 285 -13.32 -20.42 21.41
N PHE A 286 -12.32 -20.25 20.55
CA PHE A 286 -11.69 -18.96 20.29
C PHE A 286 -12.43 -18.24 19.17
N ILE A 287 -12.81 -16.98 19.41
CA ILE A 287 -13.50 -16.13 18.45
C ILE A 287 -12.64 -14.89 18.26
N ASP A 288 -11.92 -14.84 17.14
CA ASP A 288 -11.26 -13.61 16.72
C ASP A 288 -12.30 -12.61 16.20
N GLU A 289 -12.01 -11.32 16.32
CA GLU A 289 -12.91 -10.23 15.92
C GLU A 289 -14.36 -10.41 16.42
N ALA A 290 -14.52 -10.70 17.70
CA ALA A 290 -15.82 -11.06 18.29
C ALA A 290 -16.92 -9.99 18.14
N HIS A 291 -16.55 -8.75 17.80
CA HIS A 291 -17.49 -7.70 17.44
C HIS A 291 -18.29 -8.03 16.17
N GLY A 292 -17.75 -8.81 15.23
CA GLY A 292 -18.45 -9.24 14.02
C GLY A 292 -19.72 -10.06 14.32
N LEU A 293 -19.70 -10.84 15.41
CA LEU A 293 -20.85 -11.62 15.88
C LEU A 293 -21.86 -10.81 16.71
N ILE A 294 -21.43 -9.71 17.33
CA ILE A 294 -22.23 -9.00 18.34
C ILE A 294 -22.72 -7.63 17.85
N GLY A 295 -21.92 -6.95 17.05
CA GLY A 295 -22.06 -5.54 16.69
C GLY A 295 -22.33 -5.25 15.22
N GLY A 296 -22.47 -6.29 14.38
CA GLY A 296 -22.71 -6.18 12.94
C GLY A 296 -24.11 -5.66 12.59
N GLY A 297 -24.39 -4.39 12.88
CA GLY A 297 -25.49 -3.62 12.30
C GLY A 297 -25.21 -3.13 10.86
N GLY A 298 -24.37 -3.86 10.10
CA GLY A 298 -24.21 -3.72 8.66
C GLY A 298 -25.29 -4.50 7.90
N GLN A 299 -25.18 -4.61 6.56
CA GLN A 299 -26.19 -5.17 5.64
C GLN A 299 -27.04 -6.32 6.24
N ALA A 300 -28.34 -6.28 5.95
CA ALA A 300 -29.36 -7.17 6.52
C ALA A 300 -28.94 -8.65 6.58
N GLY A 301 -28.46 -9.11 7.75
CA GLY A 301 -28.07 -10.52 7.94
C GLY A 301 -27.17 -10.82 9.15
N GLN A 302 -26.24 -9.93 9.54
CA GLN A 302 -25.23 -10.23 10.58
C GLN A 302 -25.70 -10.01 12.05
N GLY A 303 -26.75 -9.23 12.28
CA GLY A 303 -27.10 -8.70 13.61
C GLY A 303 -27.75 -9.65 14.65
N ASP A 304 -27.86 -10.96 14.42
CA ASP A 304 -28.63 -11.89 15.31
C ASP A 304 -27.80 -12.98 16.01
N ALA A 305 -26.50 -13.12 15.72
CA ALA A 305 -25.66 -14.18 16.30
C ALA A 305 -25.52 -14.04 17.83
N ALA A 306 -25.48 -12.80 18.33
CA ALA A 306 -25.46 -12.50 19.77
C ALA A 306 -26.64 -13.13 20.53
N ASN A 307 -27.83 -13.19 19.92
CA ASN A 307 -29.01 -13.74 20.56
C ASN A 307 -28.94 -15.27 20.72
N ILE A 308 -28.15 -15.94 19.88
CA ILE A 308 -27.90 -17.38 19.95
C ILE A 308 -26.84 -17.70 20.99
N LEU A 309 -25.78 -16.88 21.07
CA LEU A 309 -24.67 -17.10 22.00
C LEU A 309 -25.00 -16.70 23.45
N LYS A 310 -25.80 -15.64 23.66
CA LYS A 310 -26.16 -15.14 25.00
C LYS A 310 -26.72 -16.23 25.93
N PRO A 311 -27.70 -17.08 25.51
CA PRO A 311 -28.19 -18.16 26.36
C PRO A 311 -27.13 -19.20 26.73
N ALA A 312 -26.31 -19.63 25.76
CA ALA A 312 -25.26 -20.65 25.97
C ALA A 312 -24.16 -20.13 26.92
N LEU A 313 -23.73 -18.88 26.72
CA LEU A 313 -22.80 -18.17 27.61
C LEU A 313 -23.42 -17.93 29.00
N ALA A 314 -24.72 -17.67 29.07
CA ALA A 314 -25.41 -17.40 30.33
C ALA A 314 -25.56 -18.65 31.21
N ARG A 315 -25.76 -19.82 30.59
CA ARG A 315 -25.82 -21.12 31.28
C ARG A 315 -24.44 -21.66 31.64
N GLY A 316 -23.37 -21.09 31.09
CA GLY A 316 -22.00 -21.56 31.32
C GLY A 316 -21.68 -22.87 30.62
N GLU A 317 -22.53 -23.27 29.66
CA GLU A 317 -22.37 -24.46 28.82
C GLU A 317 -21.25 -24.24 27.80
N LEU A 318 -21.15 -23.02 27.27
CA LEU A 318 -20.13 -22.63 26.30
C LEU A 318 -19.02 -21.83 26.98
N ARG A 319 -17.77 -22.31 26.87
CA ARG A 319 -16.56 -21.56 27.25
C ARG A 319 -15.95 -20.91 26.02
N THR A 320 -15.68 -19.61 26.09
CA THR A 320 -15.13 -18.86 24.97
C THR A 320 -13.97 -17.97 25.36
N ILE A 321 -12.99 -17.87 24.47
CA ILE A 321 -12.00 -16.80 24.46
C ILE A 321 -12.37 -15.89 23.30
N ALA A 322 -12.54 -14.59 23.55
CA ALA A 322 -12.87 -13.62 22.50
C ALA A 322 -11.73 -12.62 22.32
N ALA A 323 -11.50 -12.12 21.11
CA ALA A 323 -10.58 -11.01 20.83
C ALA A 323 -11.29 -9.88 20.10
N THR A 324 -11.00 -8.62 20.45
CA THR A 324 -11.60 -7.42 19.83
C THR A 324 -10.72 -6.19 20.10
N THR A 325 -10.96 -5.09 19.39
CA THR A 325 -10.34 -3.80 19.71
C THR A 325 -11.00 -3.14 20.92
N TRP A 326 -10.29 -2.23 21.58
CA TRP A 326 -10.87 -1.50 22.72
C TRP A 326 -12.07 -0.64 22.32
N ALA A 327 -12.01 -0.03 21.13
CA ALA A 327 -13.11 0.76 20.57
C ALA A 327 -14.37 -0.08 20.34
N GLU A 328 -14.23 -1.27 19.76
CA GLU A 328 -15.32 -2.23 19.56
C GLU A 328 -15.89 -2.74 20.89
N TYR A 329 -15.03 -3.07 21.85
CA TYR A 329 -15.45 -3.51 23.18
C TYR A 329 -16.40 -2.47 23.82
N LYS A 330 -16.00 -1.20 23.85
CA LYS A 330 -16.84 -0.11 24.37
C LYS A 330 -18.14 0.06 23.60
N LYS A 331 -18.08 -0.07 22.28
CA LYS A 331 -19.24 0.16 21.41
C LYS A 331 -20.28 -0.96 21.51
N TYR A 332 -19.85 -2.21 21.60
CA TYR A 332 -20.72 -3.38 21.42
C TYR A 332 -20.85 -4.26 22.67
N PHE A 333 -19.79 -4.45 23.45
CA PHE A 333 -19.81 -5.36 24.61
C PHE A 333 -20.20 -4.65 25.91
N GLU A 334 -19.59 -3.49 26.19
CA GLU A 334 -19.81 -2.74 27.44
C GLU A 334 -21.26 -2.25 27.58
N LYS A 335 -21.90 -1.91 26.46
CA LYS A 335 -23.31 -1.50 26.43
C LYS A 335 -24.28 -2.66 26.70
N ASP A 336 -23.85 -3.90 26.52
CA ASP A 336 -24.68 -5.09 26.72
C ASP A 336 -24.45 -5.71 28.10
N ALA A 337 -25.45 -5.54 28.98
CA ALA A 337 -25.39 -6.05 30.35
C ALA A 337 -25.35 -7.59 30.44
N ALA A 338 -25.83 -8.32 29.43
CA ALA A 338 -25.77 -9.78 29.42
C ALA A 338 -24.35 -10.27 29.12
N LEU A 339 -23.66 -9.65 28.17
CA LEU A 339 -22.30 -10.02 27.78
C LEU A 339 -21.26 -9.58 28.83
N THR A 340 -21.40 -8.36 29.37
CA THR A 340 -20.51 -7.83 30.43
C THR A 340 -20.52 -8.70 31.70
N ARG A 341 -21.61 -9.43 31.97
CA ARG A 341 -21.71 -10.37 33.10
C ARG A 341 -21.05 -11.73 32.83
N ARG A 342 -20.63 -12.02 31.59
CA ARG A 342 -20.05 -13.31 31.19
C ARG A 342 -18.60 -13.21 30.74
N PHE A 343 -18.22 -12.07 30.19
CA PHE A 343 -16.84 -11.81 29.80
C PHE A 343 -16.06 -11.07 30.88
N GLN A 344 -14.79 -11.44 31.03
CA GLN A 344 -13.81 -10.71 31.83
C GLN A 344 -12.73 -10.15 30.91
N VAL A 345 -12.51 -8.84 30.98
CA VAL A 345 -11.52 -8.15 30.14
C VAL A 345 -10.11 -8.53 30.55
N VAL A 346 -9.30 -8.90 29.56
CA VAL A 346 -7.84 -9.05 29.61
C VAL A 346 -7.28 -8.03 28.64
N LYS A 347 -6.57 -7.02 29.15
CA LYS A 347 -5.97 -5.99 28.30
C LYS A 347 -4.68 -6.53 27.71
N VAL A 348 -4.52 -6.39 26.40
CA VAL A 348 -3.30 -6.72 25.67
C VAL A 348 -2.79 -5.42 25.08
N ASP A 349 -1.79 -4.86 25.74
CA ASP A 349 -1.17 -3.61 25.32
C ASP A 349 -0.02 -3.88 24.32
N GLU A 350 0.33 -2.85 23.55
CA GLU A 350 1.52 -2.86 22.71
C GLU A 350 2.76 -3.09 23.60
N PRO A 351 3.61 -4.09 23.30
CA PRO A 351 4.78 -4.37 24.09
C PRO A 351 5.80 -3.24 23.96
N ALA A 352 6.55 -2.99 25.03
CA ALA A 352 7.71 -2.11 24.96
C ALA A 352 8.75 -2.67 23.96
N PRO A 353 9.58 -1.82 23.32
CA PRO A 353 10.58 -2.27 22.34
C PRO A 353 11.48 -3.40 22.84
N GLU A 354 11.89 -3.36 24.12
CA GLU A 354 12.72 -4.39 24.75
C GLU A 354 12.02 -5.75 24.76
N LEU A 355 10.75 -5.80 25.20
CA LEU A 355 9.95 -7.01 25.20
C LEU A 355 9.67 -7.48 23.76
N ALA A 356 9.39 -6.57 22.84
CA ALA A 356 9.17 -6.91 21.43
C ALA A 356 10.41 -7.60 20.81
N ILE A 357 11.62 -7.14 21.13
CA ILE A 357 12.87 -7.81 20.70
C ILE A 357 12.93 -9.25 21.22
N GLU A 358 12.55 -9.49 22.48
CA GLU A 358 12.49 -10.85 23.05
C GLU A 358 11.45 -11.72 22.35
N MET A 359 10.27 -11.15 22.05
CA MET A 359 9.21 -11.84 21.31
C MET A 359 9.68 -12.27 19.92
N LEU A 360 10.23 -11.34 19.13
CA LEU A 360 10.68 -11.61 17.77
C LEU A 360 11.90 -12.52 17.74
N ARG A 361 12.74 -12.55 18.80
CA ARG A 361 13.86 -13.50 18.89
C ARG A 361 13.40 -14.96 18.83
N GLY A 362 12.21 -15.28 19.35
CA GLY A 362 11.62 -16.61 19.21
C GLY A 362 11.24 -16.97 17.78
N LEU A 363 10.88 -15.98 16.97
CA LEU A 363 10.46 -16.16 15.57
C LEU A 363 11.63 -16.20 14.59
N LEU A 364 12.82 -15.72 14.99
CA LEU A 364 13.96 -15.58 14.09
C LEU A 364 14.35 -16.87 13.38
N ASP A 365 14.40 -17.99 14.12
CA ASP A 365 14.81 -19.27 13.53
C ASP A 365 13.79 -19.78 12.52
N VAL A 366 12.49 -19.60 12.81
CA VAL A 366 11.40 -19.98 11.90
C VAL A 366 11.45 -19.16 10.62
N MET A 367 11.60 -17.83 10.74
CA MET A 367 11.69 -16.92 9.59
C MET A 367 12.96 -17.18 8.75
N ALA A 368 14.09 -17.38 9.42
CA ALA A 368 15.37 -17.67 8.77
C ALA A 368 15.33 -18.99 7.97
N GLN A 369 14.69 -20.03 8.53
CA GLN A 369 14.51 -21.31 7.84
C GLN A 369 13.53 -21.21 6.68
N HIS A 370 12.41 -20.50 6.84
CA HIS A 370 11.41 -20.34 5.79
C HIS A 370 11.99 -19.70 4.52
N HIS A 371 12.83 -18.67 4.69
CA HIS A 371 13.44 -17.94 3.57
C HIS A 371 14.84 -18.44 3.20
N ASP A 372 15.43 -19.37 3.97
CA ASP A 372 16.81 -19.85 3.84
C ASP A 372 17.86 -18.71 3.85
N VAL A 373 17.70 -17.78 4.80
CA VAL A 373 18.53 -16.58 4.98
C VAL A 373 19.04 -16.45 6.41
N HIS A 374 20.13 -15.71 6.58
CA HIS A 374 20.64 -15.36 7.90
C HIS A 374 20.16 -13.98 8.34
N ILE A 375 19.74 -13.86 9.60
CA ILE A 375 19.28 -12.60 10.20
C ILE A 375 20.22 -12.23 11.35
N THR A 376 20.75 -11.01 11.31
CA THR A 376 21.65 -10.52 12.38
C THR A 376 20.86 -9.99 13.57
N ASN A 377 21.45 -10.05 14.77
CA ASN A 377 20.84 -9.46 15.97
C ASN A 377 20.72 -7.92 15.86
N GLN A 378 21.59 -7.26 15.09
CA GLN A 378 21.47 -5.84 14.77
C GLN A 378 20.24 -5.57 13.90
N ALA A 379 19.96 -6.40 12.89
CA ALA A 379 18.75 -6.28 12.09
C ALA A 379 17.47 -6.45 12.92
N LEU A 380 17.44 -7.41 13.85
CA LEU A 380 16.31 -7.58 14.78
C LEU A 380 16.06 -6.30 15.58
N ASN A 381 17.11 -5.75 16.22
CA ASN A 381 17.00 -4.54 17.01
C ASN A 381 16.55 -3.35 16.16
N ALA A 382 17.14 -3.19 14.97
CA ALA A 382 16.79 -2.15 14.01
C ALA A 382 15.32 -2.27 13.56
N ALA A 383 14.85 -3.49 13.28
CA ALA A 383 13.48 -3.73 12.85
C ALA A 383 12.47 -3.26 13.90
N VAL A 384 12.72 -3.54 15.18
CA VAL A 384 11.87 -3.09 16.27
C VAL A 384 11.98 -1.59 16.48
N GLN A 385 13.20 -1.05 16.63
CA GLN A 385 13.41 0.37 16.95
C GLN A 385 12.96 1.30 15.83
N LEU A 386 13.32 0.99 14.58
CA LEU A 386 12.97 1.80 13.42
C LEU A 386 11.47 1.67 13.10
N SER A 387 10.88 0.47 13.15
CA SER A 387 9.43 0.36 12.94
C SER A 387 8.62 1.04 14.04
N ALA A 388 9.08 1.00 15.30
CA ALA A 388 8.48 1.74 16.40
C ALA A 388 8.44 3.25 16.14
N ARG A 389 9.52 3.78 15.56
CA ARG A 389 9.72 5.22 15.34
C ARG A 389 9.09 5.75 14.05
N TYR A 390 9.17 4.98 12.96
CA TYR A 390 8.85 5.47 11.62
C TYR A 390 7.53 4.92 11.05
N ILE A 391 7.06 3.76 11.53
CA ILE A 391 5.79 3.16 11.06
C ILE A 391 4.68 3.49 12.05
N ASN A 392 3.89 4.51 11.69
CA ASN A 392 2.73 4.97 12.45
C ASN A 392 1.44 4.23 12.00
N GLY A 393 0.48 4.07 12.92
CA GLY A 393 -0.80 3.41 12.62
C GLY A 393 -0.75 1.87 12.61
N ARG A 394 0.42 1.26 12.88
CA ARG A 394 0.60 -0.16 13.19
C ARG A 394 1.33 -0.32 14.51
N GLN A 395 1.17 -1.49 15.14
CA GLN A 395 1.60 -1.75 16.50
C GLN A 395 2.69 -2.82 16.53
N LEU A 396 3.57 -2.73 17.52
CA LEU A 396 4.45 -3.85 17.88
C LEU A 396 3.62 -5.01 18.46
N PRO A 397 4.04 -6.27 18.26
CA PRO A 397 5.21 -6.70 17.48
C PRO A 397 4.98 -6.79 15.96
N ASP A 398 3.73 -6.75 15.48
CA ASP A 398 3.34 -7.04 14.09
C ASP A 398 4.09 -6.23 13.03
N LYS A 399 4.25 -4.91 13.24
CA LYS A 399 4.99 -4.07 12.28
C LYS A 399 6.46 -4.48 12.12
N ALA A 400 7.10 -4.91 13.20
CA ALA A 400 8.50 -5.34 13.17
C ALA A 400 8.64 -6.70 12.48
N VAL A 401 7.69 -7.62 12.72
CA VAL A 401 7.62 -8.93 12.04
C VAL A 401 7.48 -8.70 10.54
N SER A 402 6.56 -7.84 10.13
CA SER A 402 6.30 -7.56 8.71
C SER A 402 7.52 -6.96 8.00
N VAL A 403 8.25 -6.05 8.68
CA VAL A 403 9.51 -5.47 8.15
C VAL A 403 10.60 -6.54 8.01
N LEU A 404 10.78 -7.38 9.03
CA LEU A 404 11.77 -8.47 8.98
C LEU A 404 11.45 -9.49 7.90
N ASP A 405 10.18 -9.87 7.74
CA ASP A 405 9.75 -10.85 6.73
C ASP A 405 9.99 -10.32 5.31
N THR A 406 9.71 -9.05 5.08
CA THR A 406 9.97 -8.37 3.81
C THR A 406 11.47 -8.30 3.52
N ALA A 407 12.29 -8.01 4.53
CA ALA A 407 13.74 -8.01 4.40
C ALA A 407 14.28 -9.41 4.10
N CYS A 408 13.78 -10.45 4.76
CA CYS A 408 14.13 -11.85 4.48
C CYS A 408 13.80 -12.24 3.03
N SER A 409 12.59 -11.89 2.59
CA SER A 409 12.14 -12.10 1.21
C SER A 409 13.04 -11.38 0.20
N ARG A 410 13.47 -10.14 0.49
CA ARG A 410 14.37 -9.37 -0.39
C ARG A 410 15.74 -10.02 -0.51
N VAL A 411 16.32 -10.53 0.59
CA VAL A 411 17.58 -11.28 0.56
C VAL A 411 17.42 -12.56 -0.28
N ALA A 412 16.38 -13.35 -0.04
CA ALA A 412 16.11 -14.59 -0.78
C ALA A 412 15.93 -14.34 -2.29
N LEU A 413 15.18 -13.29 -2.66
CA LEU A 413 15.00 -12.88 -4.06
C LEU A 413 16.32 -12.44 -4.70
N SER A 414 17.15 -11.66 -3.99
CA SER A 414 18.44 -11.19 -4.52
C SER A 414 19.42 -12.34 -4.83
N GLN A 415 19.33 -13.45 -4.08
CA GLN A 415 20.20 -14.61 -4.26
C GLN A 415 19.74 -15.54 -5.39
N SER A 416 18.43 -15.57 -5.68
CA SER A 416 17.81 -16.49 -6.63
C SER A 416 17.47 -15.87 -7.99
N SER A 417 17.27 -14.56 -8.04
CA SER A 417 16.73 -13.84 -9.21
C SER A 417 17.68 -12.77 -9.75
N THR A 418 17.39 -12.28 -10.95
CA THR A 418 18.09 -11.14 -11.55
C THR A 418 17.78 -9.84 -10.77
N PRO A 419 18.79 -9.01 -10.45
CA PRO A 419 18.56 -7.74 -9.78
C PRO A 419 17.68 -6.80 -10.61
N GLY A 420 16.72 -6.12 -9.96
CA GLY A 420 15.78 -5.24 -10.65
C GLY A 420 16.44 -4.12 -11.46
N GLY A 421 17.57 -3.58 -10.98
CA GLY A 421 18.35 -2.56 -11.71
C GLY A 421 18.93 -3.08 -13.03
N LEU A 422 19.36 -4.35 -13.06
CA LEU A 422 19.86 -5.00 -14.27
C LEU A 422 18.72 -5.27 -15.26
N ASP A 423 17.59 -5.78 -14.77
CA ASP A 423 16.42 -6.03 -15.62
C ASP A 423 15.83 -4.74 -16.19
N ALA A 424 15.79 -3.66 -15.40
CA ALA A 424 15.38 -2.34 -15.87
C ALA A 424 16.30 -1.83 -17.00
N LYS A 425 17.62 -1.97 -16.85
CA LYS A 425 18.57 -1.60 -17.92
C LYS A 425 18.42 -2.49 -19.16
N ARG A 426 18.25 -3.81 -19.00
CA ARG A 426 18.00 -4.73 -20.12
C ARG A 426 16.72 -4.40 -20.88
N ASN A 427 15.63 -4.09 -20.17
CA ASN A 427 14.38 -3.67 -20.79
C ASN A 427 14.52 -2.32 -21.51
N LYS A 428 15.25 -1.38 -20.92
CA LYS A 428 15.56 -0.08 -21.56
C LYS A 428 16.42 -0.26 -22.81
N LEU A 429 17.41 -1.15 -22.78
CA LEU A 429 18.23 -1.50 -23.94
C LEU A 429 17.37 -2.08 -25.07
N LYS A 430 16.47 -3.03 -24.77
CA LYS A 430 15.54 -3.60 -25.75
C LYS A 430 14.64 -2.52 -26.37
N ALA A 431 14.10 -1.61 -25.56
CA ALA A 431 13.29 -0.50 -26.05
C ALA A 431 14.09 0.42 -27.00
N LYS A 432 15.33 0.75 -26.64
CA LYS A 432 16.23 1.58 -27.46
C LYS A 432 16.67 0.88 -28.75
N GLN A 433 16.90 -0.43 -28.72
CA GLN A 433 17.20 -1.22 -29.91
C GLN A 433 16.01 -1.25 -30.88
N ALA A 434 14.79 -1.43 -30.37
CA ALA A 434 13.57 -1.35 -31.18
C ALA A 434 13.39 0.06 -31.80
N GLU A 435 13.65 1.11 -31.03
CA GLU A 435 13.66 2.50 -31.52
C GLU A 435 14.69 2.68 -32.64
N TYR A 436 15.92 2.20 -32.46
CA TYR A 436 16.98 2.26 -33.47
C TYR A 436 16.61 1.48 -34.74
N GLU A 437 16.03 0.30 -34.63
CA GLU A 437 15.58 -0.51 -35.77
C GLU A 437 14.51 0.22 -36.58
N HIS A 438 13.53 0.82 -35.89
CA HIS A 438 12.46 1.58 -36.54
C HIS A 438 13.01 2.81 -37.27
N LEU A 439 13.80 3.65 -36.58
CA LEU A 439 14.44 4.82 -37.17
C LEU A 439 15.37 4.43 -38.33
N SER A 440 16.06 3.29 -38.24
CA SER A 440 16.95 2.82 -39.30
C SER A 440 16.17 2.41 -40.54
N GLN A 441 14.96 1.87 -40.40
CA GLN A 441 14.09 1.54 -41.53
C GLN A 441 13.58 2.82 -42.19
N GLU A 442 13.13 3.82 -41.42
CA GLU A 442 12.69 5.11 -41.96
C GLU A 442 13.81 5.87 -42.68
N ASN A 443 15.02 5.86 -42.11
CA ASN A 443 16.20 6.47 -42.74
C ASN A 443 16.51 5.80 -44.10
N ARG A 444 16.36 4.46 -44.18
CA ARG A 444 16.52 3.73 -45.46
C ARG A 444 15.43 4.04 -46.49
N LEU A 445 14.25 4.44 -46.03
CA LEU A 445 13.13 4.86 -46.88
C LEU A 445 13.24 6.33 -47.33
N GLY A 446 14.29 7.05 -46.91
CA GLY A 446 14.63 8.40 -47.38
C GLY A 446 14.42 9.52 -46.37
N ALA A 447 14.06 9.21 -45.12
CA ALA A 447 14.08 10.21 -44.04
C ALA A 447 15.54 10.58 -43.68
N SER A 448 15.80 11.81 -43.24
CA SER A 448 17.14 12.26 -42.83
C SER A 448 17.30 12.17 -41.31
N LEU A 449 17.54 10.97 -40.78
CA LEU A 449 17.54 10.65 -39.34
C LEU A 449 18.93 10.26 -38.79
N ASP A 450 20.00 10.51 -39.55
CA ASP A 450 21.37 10.06 -39.19
C ASP A 450 21.86 10.58 -37.82
N VAL A 451 21.52 11.81 -37.44
CA VAL A 451 21.89 12.40 -36.15
C VAL A 451 21.18 11.70 -35.00
N GLN A 452 19.88 11.44 -35.14
CA GLN A 452 19.08 10.74 -34.14
C GLN A 452 19.53 9.28 -34.00
N LEU A 453 19.82 8.60 -35.12
CA LEU A 453 20.38 7.26 -35.12
C LEU A 453 21.72 7.18 -34.38
N GLN A 454 22.61 8.14 -34.59
CA GLN A 454 23.86 8.22 -33.83
C GLN A 454 23.63 8.47 -32.33
N GLY A 455 22.65 9.30 -31.97
CA GLY A 455 22.25 9.54 -30.58
C GLY A 455 21.77 8.27 -29.89
N VAL A 456 20.78 7.60 -30.47
CA VAL A 456 20.24 6.33 -29.95
C VAL A 456 21.32 5.24 -29.93
N ARG A 457 22.21 5.19 -30.94
CA ARG A 457 23.32 4.24 -30.96
C ARG A 457 24.28 4.44 -29.78
N LYS A 458 24.65 5.70 -29.48
CA LYS A 458 25.49 6.01 -28.32
C LYS A 458 24.81 5.58 -27.01
N GLU A 459 23.50 5.80 -26.88
CA GLU A 459 22.74 5.33 -25.71
C GLU A 459 22.71 3.80 -25.60
N ILE A 460 22.54 3.09 -26.72
CA ILE A 460 22.60 1.61 -26.77
C ILE A 460 23.98 1.12 -26.35
N ASP A 461 25.05 1.69 -26.91
CA ASP A 461 26.42 1.26 -26.59
C ASP A 461 26.76 1.56 -25.12
N ALA A 462 26.34 2.71 -24.58
CA ALA A 462 26.48 3.03 -23.15
C ALA A 462 25.70 2.06 -22.25
N LEU A 463 24.42 1.82 -22.54
CA LEU A 463 23.59 0.85 -21.79
C LEU A 463 24.14 -0.57 -21.87
N SER A 464 24.71 -0.97 -23.01
CA SER A 464 25.29 -2.31 -23.18
C SER A 464 26.54 -2.49 -22.31
N ASN A 465 27.42 -1.49 -22.28
CA ASN A 465 28.62 -1.53 -21.43
C ASN A 465 28.24 -1.58 -19.94
N ASP A 466 27.30 -0.72 -19.52
CA ASP A 466 26.75 -0.70 -18.16
C ASP A 466 26.17 -2.06 -17.74
N ILE A 467 25.46 -2.74 -18.65
CA ILE A 467 24.88 -4.07 -18.39
C ILE A 467 25.99 -5.11 -18.20
N ILE A 468 27.02 -5.11 -19.04
CA ILE A 468 28.14 -6.04 -18.94
C ILE A 468 28.88 -5.85 -17.61
N GLU A 469 29.16 -4.60 -17.23
CA GLU A 469 29.82 -4.28 -15.95
C GLU A 469 29.00 -4.78 -14.76
N LEU A 470 27.68 -4.55 -14.78
CA LEU A 470 26.78 -5.02 -13.73
C LEU A 470 26.62 -6.55 -13.69
N GLU A 471 26.61 -7.22 -14.84
CA GLU A 471 26.55 -8.69 -14.92
C GLU A 471 27.80 -9.33 -14.32
N VAL A 472 28.99 -8.81 -14.63
CA VAL A 472 30.24 -9.28 -14.04
C VAL A 472 30.26 -9.09 -12.53
N LEU A 473 29.79 -7.93 -12.05
CA LEU A 473 29.69 -7.66 -10.62
C LEU A 473 28.69 -8.59 -9.93
N TRP A 474 27.52 -8.81 -10.55
CA TRP A 474 26.46 -9.65 -10.02
C TRP A 474 26.89 -11.12 -9.85
N GLU A 475 27.51 -11.71 -10.89
CA GLU A 475 28.03 -13.09 -10.81
C GLU A 475 29.07 -13.23 -9.69
N LYS A 476 29.97 -12.25 -9.58
CA LYS A 476 31.01 -12.24 -8.53
C LYS A 476 30.41 -12.15 -7.13
N GLU A 477 29.43 -11.26 -6.93
CA GLU A 477 28.73 -11.15 -5.64
C GLU A 477 27.94 -12.42 -5.30
N LYS A 478 27.30 -13.05 -6.29
CA LYS A 478 26.57 -14.31 -6.12
C LYS A 478 27.49 -15.45 -5.66
N GLU A 479 28.68 -15.55 -6.25
CA GLU A 479 29.72 -16.50 -5.81
C GLU A 479 30.14 -16.25 -4.36
N TRP A 480 30.48 -15.00 -4.02
CA TRP A 480 30.88 -14.62 -2.66
C TRP A 480 29.78 -14.88 -1.62
N VAL A 481 28.53 -14.60 -1.94
CA VAL A 481 27.39 -14.84 -1.04
C VAL A 481 27.17 -16.33 -0.83
N SER A 482 27.28 -17.15 -1.89
CA SER A 482 27.19 -18.61 -1.79
C SER A 482 28.31 -19.19 -0.93
N GLU A 483 29.55 -18.74 -1.13
CA GLU A 483 30.69 -19.15 -0.31
C GLU A 483 30.50 -18.73 1.16
N ALA A 484 30.09 -17.49 1.41
CA ALA A 484 29.81 -16.99 2.76
C ALA A 484 28.70 -17.79 3.46
N LYS A 485 27.64 -18.19 2.75
CA LYS A 485 26.58 -19.06 3.27
C LYS A 485 27.14 -20.41 3.70
N SER A 486 27.94 -21.05 2.85
CA SER A 486 28.57 -22.35 3.16
C SER A 486 29.52 -22.27 4.37
N LEU A 487 30.34 -21.22 4.45
CA LEU A 487 31.26 -20.99 5.56
C LEU A 487 30.51 -20.76 6.88
N ARG A 488 29.40 -20.01 6.87
CA ARG A 488 28.56 -19.81 8.06
C ARG A 488 27.99 -21.12 8.57
N THR A 489 27.47 -21.97 7.69
CA THR A 489 26.99 -23.30 8.07
C THR A 489 28.10 -24.13 8.70
N GLN A 490 29.30 -24.11 8.11
CA GLN A 490 30.47 -24.81 8.65
C GLN A 490 30.90 -24.28 10.03
N ILE A 491 30.89 -22.95 10.24
CA ILE A 491 31.26 -22.34 11.51
C ILE A 491 30.27 -22.70 12.62
N ILE A 492 28.96 -22.71 12.31
CA ILE A 492 27.90 -23.05 13.27
C ILE A 492 27.99 -24.52 13.69
N GLN A 493 28.35 -25.42 12.76
CA GLN A 493 28.43 -26.86 13.03
C GLN A 493 29.77 -27.31 13.65
N GLU A 494 30.89 -26.79 13.15
CA GLU A 494 32.24 -27.31 13.45
C GLU A 494 33.10 -26.34 14.28
N GLY A 495 32.73 -25.06 14.40
CA GLY A 495 33.48 -24.08 15.19
C GLY A 495 34.88 -23.73 14.64
N SER A 496 35.12 -23.91 13.33
CA SER A 496 36.42 -23.70 12.69
C SER A 496 36.88 -22.22 12.69
N GLU A 497 38.06 -21.93 13.25
CA GLU A 497 38.66 -20.58 13.23
C GLU A 497 39.10 -20.15 11.81
N THR A 498 39.61 -21.08 10.99
CA THR A 498 40.06 -20.75 9.63
C THR A 498 38.89 -20.37 8.71
N ALA A 499 37.70 -20.93 8.96
CA ALA A 499 36.48 -20.55 8.24
C ALA A 499 36.01 -19.14 8.66
N ARG A 500 36.22 -18.74 9.92
CA ARG A 500 35.89 -17.38 10.41
C ARG A 500 36.74 -16.32 9.74
N ASP A 501 38.05 -16.53 9.64
CA ASP A 501 38.96 -15.57 9.00
C ASP A 501 38.59 -15.34 7.53
N LYS A 502 38.29 -16.42 6.79
CA LYS A 502 37.82 -16.35 5.40
C LYS A 502 36.47 -15.66 5.25
N LEU A 503 35.52 -15.96 6.14
CA LEU A 503 34.22 -15.30 6.14
C LEU A 503 34.38 -13.80 6.38
N GLN A 504 35.25 -13.39 7.29
CA GLN A 504 35.51 -11.99 7.58
C GLN A 504 36.14 -11.25 6.40
N GLU A 505 37.06 -11.90 5.67
CA GLU A 505 37.63 -11.35 4.43
C GLU A 505 36.56 -11.16 3.33
N LEU A 506 35.68 -12.15 3.15
CA LEU A 506 34.56 -12.07 2.21
C LEU A 506 33.54 -10.99 2.58
N GLU A 507 33.18 -10.89 3.87
CA GLU A 507 32.28 -9.84 4.36
C GLU A 507 32.87 -8.45 4.16
N ASN A 508 34.18 -8.28 4.38
CA ASN A 508 34.86 -7.02 4.06
C ASN A 508 34.75 -6.69 2.57
N ASN A 509 35.00 -7.64 1.67
CA ASN A 509 34.86 -7.43 0.23
C ASN A 509 33.43 -7.04 -0.18
N LEU A 510 32.42 -7.69 0.41
CA LEU A 510 31.01 -7.39 0.19
C LEU A 510 30.61 -6.01 0.74
N SER A 511 31.25 -5.55 1.83
CA SER A 511 30.97 -4.26 2.46
C SER A 511 31.54 -3.04 1.71
N VAL A 512 32.54 -3.24 0.84
CA VAL A 512 33.13 -2.15 0.03
C VAL A 512 32.14 -1.60 -0.99
N ASN A 513 31.21 -2.44 -1.48
CA ASN A 513 30.23 -1.98 -2.43
C ASN A 513 29.12 -1.17 -1.74
N SER A 514 28.94 0.07 -2.18
CA SER A 514 27.93 0.96 -1.62
C SER A 514 26.49 0.53 -1.94
N GLN A 515 26.28 -0.19 -3.04
CA GLN A 515 25.00 -0.72 -3.49
C GLN A 515 25.16 -2.19 -3.90
N PRO A 516 25.00 -3.15 -2.97
CA PRO A 516 25.10 -4.56 -3.30
C PRO A 516 23.95 -5.00 -4.23
N LEU A 517 24.24 -5.80 -5.24
CA LEU A 517 23.26 -6.43 -6.11
C LEU A 517 22.71 -7.73 -5.49
N VAL A 518 23.53 -8.41 -4.67
CA VAL A 518 23.16 -9.60 -3.92
C VAL A 518 23.40 -9.38 -2.43
N PHE A 519 22.35 -9.53 -1.63
CA PHE A 519 22.46 -9.42 -0.17
C PHE A 519 22.89 -10.74 0.44
N SER A 520 23.90 -10.71 1.33
CA SER A 520 24.40 -11.91 2.02
C SER A 520 23.58 -12.29 3.26
N HIS A 521 22.93 -11.32 3.90
CA HIS A 521 22.12 -11.50 5.10
C HIS A 521 21.23 -10.29 5.34
N VAL A 522 20.26 -10.45 6.24
CA VAL A 522 19.47 -9.34 6.74
C VAL A 522 20.28 -8.56 7.77
N ASN A 523 20.58 -7.30 7.43
CA ASN A 523 21.34 -6.35 8.25
C ASN A 523 20.51 -5.08 8.53
N GLU A 524 21.03 -4.20 9.37
CA GLU A 524 20.38 -2.94 9.73
C GLU A 524 20.12 -2.03 8.53
N ALA A 525 21.04 -1.95 7.58
CA ALA A 525 20.90 -1.12 6.38
C ALA A 525 19.72 -1.58 5.50
N LEU A 526 19.54 -2.89 5.32
CA LEU A 526 18.42 -3.45 4.57
C LEU A 526 17.08 -3.20 5.28
N ILE A 527 17.05 -3.28 6.61
CA ILE A 527 15.86 -2.96 7.38
C ILE A 527 15.48 -1.49 7.20
N ALA A 528 16.46 -0.59 7.25
CA ALA A 528 16.28 0.82 6.98
C ALA A 528 15.74 1.05 5.56
N GLU A 529 16.27 0.36 4.54
CA GLU A 529 15.80 0.43 3.15
C GLU A 529 14.33 -0.04 3.02
N VAL A 530 13.97 -1.16 3.65
CA VAL A 530 12.58 -1.66 3.63
C VAL A 530 11.62 -0.67 4.26
N ILE A 531 11.98 -0.08 5.41
CA ILE A 531 11.16 0.94 6.07
C ILE A 531 11.08 2.19 5.21
N SER A 532 12.18 2.58 4.56
CA SER A 532 12.22 3.69 3.62
C SER A 532 11.26 3.50 2.45
N ASP A 533 11.20 2.29 1.87
CA ASP A 533 10.27 1.99 0.78
C ASP A 533 8.80 2.06 1.23
N TRP A 534 8.51 1.65 2.46
CA TRP A 534 7.13 1.62 2.99
C TRP A 534 6.62 2.99 3.39
N THR A 535 7.51 3.81 3.93
CA THR A 535 7.15 5.11 4.52
C THR A 535 7.48 6.28 3.59
N GLY A 536 8.34 6.07 2.59
CA GLY A 536 8.95 7.11 1.77
C GLY A 536 10.04 7.91 2.50
N ILE A 537 10.44 7.50 3.71
CA ILE A 537 11.42 8.20 4.55
C ILE A 537 12.82 7.64 4.29
N PRO A 538 13.78 8.42 3.81
CA PRO A 538 15.13 7.90 3.59
C PRO A 538 15.78 7.50 4.92
N LEU A 539 16.26 6.25 5.02
CA LEU A 539 16.96 5.72 6.19
C LEU A 539 18.25 5.03 5.73
N GLY A 540 19.33 5.07 6.54
CA GLY A 540 20.60 4.36 6.23
C GLY A 540 21.64 5.24 5.51
N LYS A 541 22.36 4.73 4.49
CA LYS A 541 23.40 5.52 3.76
C LYS A 541 22.85 6.77 3.05
N LEU A 542 21.55 6.78 2.76
CA LEU A 542 20.83 7.97 2.31
C LEU A 542 20.87 9.10 3.35
N GLN A 543 21.07 8.79 4.63
CA GLN A 543 21.24 9.75 5.72
C GLN A 543 22.52 10.59 5.55
N ASP A 544 23.61 10.05 5.00
CA ASP A 544 24.82 10.83 4.73
C ASP A 544 24.56 11.86 3.62
N ASP A 545 23.87 11.45 2.54
CA ASP A 545 23.45 12.34 1.46
C ASP A 545 22.42 13.37 1.94
N GLU A 546 21.50 12.99 2.83
CA GLU A 546 20.57 13.92 3.49
C GLU A 546 21.28 14.89 4.42
N ILE A 547 22.26 14.43 5.21
CA ILE A 547 23.06 15.31 6.07
C ILE A 547 23.78 16.33 5.19
N GLN A 548 24.37 15.92 4.07
CA GLN A 548 24.97 16.85 3.12
C GLN A 548 23.93 17.81 2.50
N ALA A 549 22.74 17.31 2.15
CA ALA A 549 21.65 18.13 1.61
C ALA A 549 21.15 19.16 2.64
N VAL A 550 21.01 18.78 3.91
CA VAL A 550 20.61 19.65 5.02
C VAL A 550 21.72 20.65 5.36
N LEU A 551 22.99 20.22 5.35
CA LEU A 551 24.15 21.10 5.55
C LEU A 551 24.23 22.18 4.46
N GLY A 552 24.02 21.80 3.19
CA GLY A 552 23.97 22.69 2.03
C GLY A 552 22.59 23.26 1.69
N LEU A 553 21.66 23.25 2.65
CA LEU A 553 20.26 23.61 2.42
C LEU A 553 20.13 25.08 2.02
N LYS A 554 20.83 26.01 2.70
CA LYS A 554 20.81 27.45 2.39
C LYS A 554 21.18 27.69 0.93
N GLU A 555 22.32 27.18 0.49
CA GLU A 555 22.84 27.35 -0.86
C GLU A 555 21.88 26.77 -1.91
N SER A 556 21.27 25.64 -1.59
CA SER A 556 20.28 24.98 -2.45
C SER A 556 18.97 25.76 -2.55
N LEU A 557 18.50 26.34 -1.44
CA LEU A 557 17.30 27.19 -1.42
C LEU A 557 17.53 28.50 -2.19
N CYS A 558 18.68 29.15 -2.02
CA CYS A 558 19.03 30.41 -2.71
C CYS A 558 19.11 30.27 -4.23
N LYS A 559 19.40 29.08 -4.78
CA LYS A 559 19.34 28.82 -6.23
C LYS A 559 17.93 28.94 -6.80
N ARG A 560 16.90 28.79 -5.96
CA ARG A 560 15.49 28.74 -6.36
C ARG A 560 14.71 29.97 -5.88
N VAL A 561 14.94 30.39 -4.65
CA VAL A 561 14.31 31.57 -4.04
C VAL A 561 15.35 32.68 -3.93
N VAL A 562 15.17 33.74 -4.72
CA VAL A 562 16.15 34.82 -4.86
C VAL A 562 15.73 36.04 -4.04
N GLY A 563 16.69 36.66 -3.33
CA GLY A 563 16.50 37.93 -2.64
C GLY A 563 15.88 37.84 -1.25
N GLN A 564 15.85 36.65 -0.65
CA GLN A 564 15.26 36.38 0.67
C GLN A 564 16.24 35.65 1.60
N ASP A 565 17.54 35.90 1.42
CA ASP A 565 18.64 35.13 1.99
C ASP A 565 18.58 35.04 3.53
N HIS A 566 18.18 36.12 4.20
CA HIS A 566 18.03 36.17 5.66
C HIS A 566 16.95 35.21 6.17
N ALA A 567 15.84 35.07 5.43
CA ALA A 567 14.76 34.17 5.79
C ALA A 567 15.15 32.71 5.52
N LEU A 568 15.80 32.46 4.37
CA LEU A 568 16.29 31.13 4.01
C LEU A 568 17.40 30.64 4.95
N GLU A 569 18.25 31.53 5.44
CA GLU A 569 19.29 31.24 6.43
C GLU A 569 18.68 30.79 7.76
N LEU A 570 17.74 31.55 8.32
CA LEU A 570 17.07 31.18 9.56
C LEU A 570 16.27 29.88 9.41
N MET A 571 15.56 29.68 8.30
CA MET A 571 14.87 28.42 8.03
C MET A 571 15.85 27.26 7.98
N SER A 572 16.98 27.43 7.31
CA SER A 572 18.03 26.42 7.22
C SER A 572 18.62 26.08 8.59
N GLU A 573 18.89 27.07 9.44
CA GLU A 573 19.41 26.85 10.80
C GLU A 573 18.43 26.09 11.69
N VAL A 574 17.14 26.44 11.66
CA VAL A 574 16.10 25.75 12.44
C VAL A 574 15.97 24.30 11.99
N ILE A 575 15.91 24.07 10.67
CA ILE A 575 15.82 22.71 10.10
C ILE A 575 17.07 21.90 10.44
N LYS A 576 18.27 22.46 10.30
CA LYS A 576 19.53 21.81 10.69
C LYS A 576 19.53 21.39 12.15
N THR A 577 19.04 22.26 13.04
CA THR A 577 18.97 21.99 14.48
C THR A 577 17.99 20.84 14.78
N ALA A 578 16.85 20.80 14.08
CA ALA A 578 15.87 19.72 14.19
C ALA A 578 16.40 18.38 13.64
N SER A 579 17.04 18.39 12.47
CA SER A 579 17.68 17.21 11.88
C SER A 579 18.81 16.66 12.75
N ALA A 580 19.52 17.53 13.48
CA ALA A 580 20.53 17.15 14.47
C ALA A 580 19.95 16.63 15.79
N GLN A 581 18.61 16.58 15.93
CA GLN A 581 17.89 16.16 17.15
C GLN A 581 18.28 16.98 18.38
N LEU A 582 18.62 18.26 18.18
CA LEU A 582 18.94 19.20 19.25
C LEU A 582 17.73 20.05 19.67
N THR A 583 16.60 19.89 18.98
CA THR A 583 15.31 20.49 19.35
C THR A 583 14.51 19.56 20.27
N ASP A 584 13.49 20.13 20.91
CA ASP A 584 12.51 19.35 21.67
C ASP A 584 11.82 18.30 20.76
N GLU A 585 12.02 17.01 21.07
CA GLU A 585 11.47 15.86 20.33
C GLU A 585 9.93 15.84 20.26
N THR A 586 9.28 16.66 21.08
CA THR A 586 7.82 16.78 21.07
C THR A 586 7.32 17.78 20.04
N ARG A 587 8.15 18.60 19.41
CA ARG A 587 7.69 19.67 18.51
C ARG A 587 7.90 19.33 17.03
N PRO A 588 7.15 19.97 16.11
CA PRO A 588 7.45 19.90 14.69
C PRO A 588 8.88 20.37 14.37
N ASN A 589 9.49 19.78 13.33
CA ASN A 589 10.85 20.09 12.87
C ASN A 589 11.08 21.57 12.48
N GLY A 590 10.01 22.33 12.26
CA GLY A 590 10.08 23.77 12.09
C GLY A 590 8.69 24.39 12.00
N VAL A 591 8.51 25.56 12.60
CA VAL A 591 7.27 26.33 12.53
C VAL A 591 7.60 27.76 12.13
N PHE A 592 7.13 28.18 10.96
CA PHE A 592 7.51 29.45 10.32
C PHE A 592 6.27 30.26 9.91
N LEU A 593 6.32 31.58 10.13
CA LEU A 593 5.33 32.54 9.62
C LEU A 593 6.02 33.51 8.66
N LEU A 594 5.79 33.31 7.35
CA LEU A 594 6.32 34.13 6.27
C LEU A 594 5.37 35.32 6.04
N THR A 595 5.77 36.52 6.39
CA THR A 595 4.99 37.76 6.20
C THR A 595 5.62 38.64 5.12
N GLY A 596 4.81 39.34 4.33
CA GLY A 596 5.31 40.31 3.34
C GLY A 596 4.40 40.43 2.12
N PRO A 597 4.81 41.19 1.09
CA PRO A 597 4.00 41.38 -0.12
C PRO A 597 3.70 40.08 -0.89
N SER A 598 2.72 40.12 -1.79
CA SER A 598 2.45 39.00 -2.71
C SER A 598 3.56 38.87 -3.75
N GLY A 599 3.87 37.64 -4.17
CA GLY A 599 4.81 37.39 -5.28
C GLY A 599 6.30 37.50 -4.93
N VAL A 600 6.66 37.60 -3.64
CA VAL A 600 8.06 37.71 -3.17
C VAL A 600 8.76 36.36 -2.92
N GLY A 601 8.05 35.23 -3.06
CA GLY A 601 8.63 33.89 -2.94
C GLY A 601 8.25 33.08 -1.68
N LYS A 602 7.21 33.49 -0.93
CA LYS A 602 6.74 32.77 0.28
C LYS A 602 6.38 31.30 -0.02
N THR A 603 5.47 31.08 -0.96
CA THR A 603 5.06 29.72 -1.40
C THR A 603 6.20 28.95 -2.04
N GLU A 604 7.04 29.62 -2.83
CA GLU A 604 8.21 28.99 -3.48
C GLU A 604 9.20 28.45 -2.45
N SER A 605 9.34 29.11 -1.30
CA SER A 605 10.21 28.65 -0.20
C SER A 605 9.71 27.34 0.40
N ALA A 606 8.39 27.16 0.53
CA ALA A 606 7.81 25.92 1.01
C ALA A 606 8.04 24.74 0.03
N LEU A 607 7.86 24.99 -1.27
CA LEU A 607 8.13 24.00 -2.32
C LEU A 607 9.62 23.62 -2.37
N ALA A 608 10.50 24.62 -2.28
CA ALA A 608 11.95 24.42 -2.26
C ALA A 608 12.40 23.61 -1.04
N ILE A 609 11.83 23.87 0.13
CA ILE A 609 12.11 23.09 1.35
C ILE A 609 11.61 21.65 1.19
N ALA A 610 10.40 21.43 0.67
CA ALA A 610 9.89 20.08 0.47
C ALA A 610 10.74 19.25 -0.50
N GLU A 611 11.17 19.86 -1.61
CA GLU A 611 12.07 19.23 -2.58
C GLU A 611 13.42 18.84 -1.94
N LYS A 612 14.01 19.74 -1.13
CA LYS A 612 15.35 19.52 -0.57
C LYS A 612 15.39 18.70 0.71
N VAL A 613 14.36 18.77 1.53
CA VAL A 613 14.30 18.05 2.82
C VAL A 613 13.54 16.74 2.71
N TYR A 614 12.47 16.69 1.91
CA TYR A 614 11.63 15.50 1.75
C TYR A 614 11.71 14.90 0.33
N GLY A 615 12.67 15.34 -0.50
CA GLY A 615 12.98 14.78 -1.81
C GLY A 615 12.01 15.14 -2.95
N SER A 616 10.84 15.71 -2.68
CA SER A 616 9.83 16.04 -3.70
C SER A 616 8.95 17.23 -3.33
N GLU A 617 8.60 18.04 -4.33
CA GLU A 617 7.61 19.11 -4.19
C GLU A 617 6.20 18.57 -3.86
N GLU A 618 5.90 17.32 -4.21
CA GLU A 618 4.62 16.68 -3.91
C GLU A 618 4.43 16.41 -2.41
N ASN A 619 5.50 16.53 -1.61
CA ASN A 619 5.46 16.43 -0.16
C ASN A 619 5.08 17.76 0.52
N VAL A 620 4.53 18.72 -0.23
CA VAL A 620 3.79 19.85 0.30
C VAL A 620 2.29 19.54 0.35
N THR A 621 1.68 19.72 1.52
CA THR A 621 0.22 19.83 1.64
C THR A 621 -0.15 21.30 1.81
N THR A 622 -0.78 21.88 0.80
CA THR A 622 -1.27 23.26 0.85
C THR A 622 -2.71 23.30 1.33
N ILE A 623 -2.98 24.07 2.37
CA ILE A 623 -4.32 24.32 2.90
C ILE A 623 -4.58 25.83 2.84
N ASN A 624 -5.59 26.21 2.06
CA ASN A 624 -5.97 27.61 1.89
C ASN A 624 -6.81 28.08 3.08
N MET A 625 -6.25 28.99 3.90
CA MET A 625 -6.91 29.50 5.10
C MET A 625 -8.09 30.42 4.79
N SER A 626 -8.21 30.95 3.56
CA SER A 626 -9.41 31.67 3.12
C SER A 626 -10.69 30.83 3.16
N GLU A 627 -10.58 29.50 3.07
CA GLU A 627 -11.74 28.60 3.16
C GLU A 627 -12.28 28.47 4.59
N PHE A 628 -11.46 28.80 5.59
CA PHE A 628 -11.74 28.64 7.03
C PHE A 628 -12.07 29.97 7.73
N LYS A 629 -12.68 30.91 6.99
CA LYS A 629 -13.17 32.20 7.51
C LYS A 629 -14.30 32.07 8.52
N GLU A 630 -15.10 31.01 8.40
CA GLU A 630 -16.30 30.80 9.19
C GLU A 630 -16.00 29.83 10.35
N GLU A 631 -16.51 30.14 11.55
CA GLU A 631 -16.25 29.36 12.77
C GLU A 631 -16.60 27.87 12.63
N HIS A 632 -17.71 27.54 11.97
CA HIS A 632 -18.15 26.15 11.79
C HIS A 632 -17.30 25.34 10.81
N LYS A 633 -16.49 25.99 9.96
CA LYS A 633 -15.54 25.31 9.07
C LYS A 633 -14.24 24.94 9.78
N VAL A 634 -13.95 25.55 10.92
CA VAL A 634 -12.75 25.26 11.73
C VAL A 634 -12.70 23.78 12.13
N SER A 635 -13.85 23.16 12.43
CA SER A 635 -13.91 21.73 12.75
C SER A 635 -13.54 20.82 11.58
N LEU A 636 -13.67 21.27 10.32
CA LEU A 636 -13.28 20.46 9.15
C LEU A 636 -11.76 20.22 9.09
N LEU A 637 -10.94 21.04 9.77
CA LEU A 637 -9.50 20.79 9.86
C LEU A 637 -9.18 19.53 10.66
N LEU A 638 -9.90 19.29 11.76
CA LEU A 638 -9.71 18.13 12.64
C LEU A 638 -10.64 16.96 12.32
N GLY A 639 -11.76 17.24 11.65
CA GLY A 639 -12.84 16.31 11.37
C GLY A 639 -14.08 16.63 12.20
N SER A 640 -15.25 16.33 11.65
CA SER A 640 -16.52 16.54 12.34
C SER A 640 -16.59 15.70 13.61
N PRO A 641 -17.04 16.25 14.76
CA PRO A 641 -17.21 15.48 15.98
C PRO A 641 -18.40 14.50 15.90
N PRO A 642 -18.49 13.50 16.81
CA PRO A 642 -19.59 12.55 16.83
C PRO A 642 -20.97 13.23 16.85
N GLY A 643 -21.82 12.89 15.88
CA GLY A 643 -23.18 13.43 15.76
C GLY A 643 -23.36 14.57 14.75
N TYR A 644 -22.29 14.99 14.07
CA TYR A 644 -22.34 15.97 12.98
C TYR A 644 -22.17 15.31 11.61
N VAL A 645 -22.65 15.97 10.55
CA VAL A 645 -22.48 15.52 9.15
C VAL A 645 -20.98 15.54 8.82
N GLY A 646 -20.47 14.46 8.21
CA GLY A 646 -19.04 14.25 7.94
C GLY A 646 -18.27 13.54 9.07
N TYR A 647 -18.95 13.07 10.13
CA TYR A 647 -18.32 12.21 11.14
C TYR A 647 -17.84 10.90 10.50
N GLY A 648 -16.54 10.61 10.63
CA GLY A 648 -15.89 9.46 10.01
C GLY A 648 -15.06 9.75 8.75
N GLU A 649 -15.13 10.97 8.21
CA GLU A 649 -14.42 11.34 6.97
C GLU A 649 -12.99 11.87 7.22
N GLY A 650 -12.60 12.04 8.49
CA GLY A 650 -11.32 12.64 8.89
C GLY A 650 -11.23 14.14 8.60
N GLY A 651 -10.37 14.86 9.32
CA GLY A 651 -10.13 16.28 9.06
C GLY A 651 -9.15 16.53 7.91
N VAL A 652 -9.29 17.67 7.22
CA VAL A 652 -8.40 18.06 6.10
C VAL A 652 -6.93 18.10 6.54
N LEU A 653 -6.66 18.68 7.72
CA LEU A 653 -5.31 18.77 8.27
C LEU A 653 -4.84 17.42 8.82
N THR A 654 -5.69 16.75 9.59
CA THR A 654 -5.34 15.49 10.26
C THR A 654 -5.12 14.34 9.27
N GLU A 655 -5.90 14.25 8.19
CA GLU A 655 -5.71 13.23 7.16
C GLU A 655 -4.50 13.51 6.28
N ALA A 656 -4.21 14.78 5.98
CA ALA A 656 -3.00 15.12 5.23
C ALA A 656 -1.74 14.64 5.96
N VAL A 657 -1.65 14.93 7.25
CA VAL A 657 -0.49 14.55 8.07
C VAL A 657 -0.48 13.05 8.33
N ARG A 658 -1.64 12.42 8.53
CA ARG A 658 -1.73 10.96 8.68
C ARG A 658 -1.25 10.22 7.43
N ARG A 659 -1.56 10.72 6.23
CA ARG A 659 -1.12 10.13 4.95
C ARG A 659 0.35 10.45 4.64
N LYS A 660 0.82 11.65 5.00
CA LYS A 660 2.18 12.13 4.77
C LYS A 660 2.77 12.74 6.05
N PRO A 661 3.21 11.91 7.01
CA PRO A 661 3.73 12.40 8.30
C PRO A 661 5.06 13.15 8.18
N TYR A 662 5.76 12.99 7.04
CA TYR A 662 6.99 13.69 6.68
C TYR A 662 6.68 14.61 5.51
N SER A 663 6.28 15.83 5.82
CA SER A 663 5.81 16.77 4.81
C SER A 663 5.98 18.22 5.26
N VAL A 664 5.89 19.12 4.29
CA VAL A 664 5.67 20.54 4.55
C VAL A 664 4.17 20.79 4.58
N ILE A 665 3.65 21.31 5.68
CA ILE A 665 2.27 21.80 5.78
C ILE A 665 2.29 23.30 5.50
N LEU A 666 1.77 23.69 4.33
CA LEU A 666 1.67 25.07 3.91
C LEU A 666 0.26 25.61 4.21
N LEU A 667 0.16 26.52 5.17
CA LEU A 667 -1.06 27.24 5.54
C LEU A 667 -1.04 28.61 4.85
N ASP A 668 -1.73 28.72 3.71
CA ASP A 668 -1.68 29.91 2.87
C ASP A 668 -2.73 30.95 3.29
N GLU A 669 -2.36 32.22 3.33
CA GLU A 669 -3.22 33.36 3.72
C GLU A 669 -3.81 33.25 5.15
N MET A 670 -2.96 32.93 6.13
CA MET A 670 -3.36 32.69 7.53
C MET A 670 -4.09 33.89 8.17
N GLU A 671 -3.82 35.11 7.72
CA GLU A 671 -4.50 36.33 8.18
C GLU A 671 -6.01 36.34 7.87
N LYS A 672 -6.45 35.53 6.90
CA LYS A 672 -7.85 35.43 6.48
C LYS A 672 -8.62 34.35 7.24
N ALA A 673 -7.97 33.50 8.04
CA ALA A 673 -8.65 32.46 8.81
C ALA A 673 -9.48 33.03 9.96
N HIS A 674 -10.49 32.27 10.41
CA HIS A 674 -11.14 32.53 11.68
C HIS A 674 -10.13 32.42 12.85
N PRO A 675 -10.17 33.30 13.88
CA PRO A 675 -9.22 33.26 15.00
C PRO A 675 -9.17 31.92 15.75
N GLY A 676 -10.26 31.15 15.73
CA GLY A 676 -10.33 29.80 16.32
C GLY A 676 -9.39 28.79 15.67
N VAL A 677 -8.93 29.01 14.43
CA VAL A 677 -7.90 28.18 13.79
C VAL A 677 -6.58 28.28 14.53
N GLN A 678 -6.21 29.47 15.04
CA GLN A 678 -4.97 29.66 15.81
C GLN A 678 -4.95 28.79 17.09
N ASP A 679 -6.11 28.58 17.71
CA ASP A 679 -6.23 27.83 18.96
C ASP A 679 -5.95 26.33 18.76
N ILE A 680 -6.29 25.78 17.58
CA ILE A 680 -5.95 24.40 17.20
C ILE A 680 -4.44 24.19 17.19
N PHE A 681 -3.71 25.14 16.60
CA PHE A 681 -2.27 25.01 16.37
C PHE A 681 -1.43 25.16 17.64
N TYR A 682 -1.96 25.70 18.75
CA TYR A 682 -1.23 25.73 20.01
C TYR A 682 -0.82 24.33 20.47
N GLN A 683 -1.72 23.36 20.36
CA GLN A 683 -1.41 21.99 20.75
C GLN A 683 -0.38 21.37 19.79
N VAL A 684 -0.50 21.64 18.49
CA VAL A 684 0.42 21.14 17.46
C VAL A 684 1.84 21.68 17.69
N PHE A 685 1.99 22.97 17.98
CA PHE A 685 3.30 23.60 18.19
C PHE A 685 3.97 23.18 19.51
N ASP A 686 3.18 22.95 20.56
CA ASP A 686 3.71 22.62 21.88
C ASP A 686 3.94 21.12 22.10
N LYS A 687 3.08 20.25 21.54
CA LYS A 687 3.11 18.79 21.77
C LYS A 687 3.41 17.96 20.53
N GLY A 688 3.42 18.59 19.34
CA GLY A 688 3.63 17.89 18.07
C GLY A 688 2.58 16.83 17.80
N SER A 689 1.43 16.88 18.49
CA SER A 689 0.34 15.94 18.25
C SER A 689 -1.01 16.57 18.57
N ILE A 690 -2.02 16.15 17.82
CA ILE A 690 -3.41 16.58 18.00
C ILE A 690 -4.37 15.43 17.78
N LYS A 691 -5.52 15.48 18.43
CA LYS A 691 -6.58 14.49 18.24
C LYS A 691 -7.48 14.90 17.09
N ASP A 692 -7.79 13.94 16.21
CA ASP A 692 -8.81 14.12 15.19
C ASP A 692 -10.23 14.07 15.78
N GLY A 693 -11.24 14.27 14.93
CA GLY A 693 -12.66 14.20 15.30
C GLY A 693 -13.13 12.85 15.82
N GLU A 694 -12.35 11.78 15.63
CA GLU A 694 -12.59 10.43 16.17
C GLU A 694 -11.83 10.15 17.48
N GLY A 695 -10.92 11.05 17.86
CA GLY A 695 -10.08 10.93 19.06
C GLY A 695 -8.76 10.19 18.84
N ARG A 696 -8.35 9.95 17.59
CA ARG A 696 -7.05 9.36 17.23
C ARG A 696 -5.96 10.42 17.35
N ASP A 697 -4.82 10.04 17.91
CA ASP A 697 -3.65 10.92 18.00
C ASP A 697 -2.91 10.99 16.66
N ILE A 698 -2.75 12.20 16.12
CA ILE A 698 -2.04 12.49 14.87
C ILE A 698 -0.71 13.15 15.19
N ASP A 699 0.38 12.63 14.62
CA ASP A 699 1.75 13.07 14.89
C ASP A 699 2.26 14.08 13.85
N PHE A 700 2.71 15.24 14.32
CA PHE A 700 3.25 16.37 13.57
C PHE A 700 4.76 16.56 13.79
N LYS A 701 5.41 15.75 14.63
CA LYS A 701 6.83 15.95 14.99
C LYS A 701 7.74 16.00 13.77
N ASN A 702 7.46 15.20 12.76
CA ASN A 702 8.26 15.13 11.53
C ASN A 702 7.77 16.06 10.41
N THR A 703 6.94 17.05 10.74
CA THR A 703 6.44 18.03 9.76
C THR A 703 7.17 19.36 9.88
N ILE A 704 7.26 20.08 8.76
CA ILE A 704 7.62 21.50 8.76
C ILE A 704 6.36 22.29 8.46
N ILE A 705 5.96 23.17 9.37
CA ILE A 705 4.75 23.99 9.23
C ILE A 705 5.15 25.37 8.76
N ILE A 706 4.67 25.77 7.58
CA ILE A 706 4.91 27.08 6.98
C ILE A 706 3.56 27.78 6.84
N MET A 707 3.44 28.95 7.45
CA MET A 707 2.29 29.83 7.30
C MET A 707 2.69 31.02 6.43
N THR A 708 1.85 31.41 5.50
CA THR A 708 2.03 32.66 4.75
C THR A 708 1.03 33.70 5.23
N ALA A 709 1.45 34.95 5.25
CA ALA A 709 0.56 36.07 5.47
C ALA A 709 0.96 37.28 4.62
N ASN A 710 -0.03 38.09 4.24
CA ASN A 710 0.21 39.40 3.62
C ASN A 710 0.12 40.56 4.63
N THR A 711 -0.04 40.26 5.92
CA THR A 711 0.03 41.23 7.00
C THR A 711 1.34 42.00 6.96
N GLY A 712 1.30 43.32 7.16
CA GLY A 712 2.48 44.18 7.13
C GLY A 712 2.98 44.59 5.74
N THR A 713 2.25 44.28 4.67
CA THR A 713 2.64 44.63 3.29
C THR A 713 2.79 46.13 3.09
N GLU A 714 1.83 46.95 3.53
CA GLU A 714 1.88 48.41 3.34
C GLU A 714 3.07 49.03 4.09
N THR A 715 3.25 48.66 5.35
CA THR A 715 4.38 49.09 6.19
C THR A 715 5.71 48.69 5.57
N THR A 716 5.83 47.43 5.11
CA THR A 716 7.05 46.93 4.44
C THR A 716 7.34 47.72 3.17
N MET A 717 6.35 47.91 2.29
CA MET A 717 6.55 48.66 1.05
C MET A 717 6.92 50.14 1.30
N SER A 718 6.35 50.75 2.35
CA SER A 718 6.66 52.11 2.76
C SER A 718 8.10 52.25 3.27
N LEU A 719 8.53 51.35 4.16
CA LEU A 719 9.88 51.36 4.74
C LEU A 719 10.98 51.11 3.70
N TYR A 720 10.69 50.32 2.67
CA TYR A 720 11.62 49.99 1.58
C TYR A 720 11.43 50.87 0.32
N SER A 721 10.63 51.95 0.42
CA SER A 721 10.45 52.89 -0.68
C SER A 721 11.72 53.68 -1.00
N ASP A 722 12.53 53.98 0.02
CA ASP A 722 13.83 54.59 -0.09
C ASP A 722 14.92 53.56 0.30
N PRO A 723 15.74 53.08 -0.65
CA PRO A 723 16.80 52.11 -0.40
C PRO A 723 17.82 52.55 0.68
N ASP A 724 18.04 53.86 0.86
CA ASP A 724 19.01 54.37 1.83
C ASP A 724 18.46 54.40 3.27
N LEU A 725 17.14 54.34 3.43
CA LEU A 725 16.44 54.32 4.72
C LEU A 725 15.86 52.95 5.06
N ALA A 726 16.06 51.96 4.19
CA ALA A 726 15.55 50.61 4.36
C ALA A 726 16.12 49.96 5.63
N PRO A 727 15.28 49.44 6.55
CA PRO A 727 15.75 48.80 7.76
C PRO A 727 16.45 47.46 7.44
N GLU A 728 17.33 47.04 8.35
CA GLU A 728 17.83 45.66 8.35
C GLU A 728 16.68 44.67 8.61
N PRO A 729 16.74 43.43 8.08
CA PRO A 729 15.63 42.47 8.21
C PRO A 729 15.22 42.15 9.64
N SER A 730 16.16 42.18 10.59
CA SER A 730 15.89 42.01 12.03
C SER A 730 15.07 43.16 12.61
N ALA A 731 15.34 44.40 12.20
CA ALA A 731 14.59 45.58 12.61
C ALA A 731 13.20 45.64 11.94
N LEU A 732 13.06 45.09 10.72
CA LEU A 732 11.77 44.98 10.05
C LEU A 732 10.79 44.11 10.84
N LYS A 733 11.27 43.01 11.45
CA LYS A 733 10.43 42.15 12.31
C LYS A 733 9.81 42.92 13.48
N ASP A 734 10.60 43.78 14.13
CA ASP A 734 10.12 44.61 15.24
C ASP A 734 9.16 45.70 14.76
N ALA A 735 9.43 46.29 13.58
CA ALA A 735 8.55 47.28 12.96
C ALA A 735 7.17 46.72 12.58
N LEU A 736 7.10 45.45 12.16
CA LEU A 736 5.85 44.77 11.80
C LEU A 736 5.07 44.22 13.00
N ARG A 737 5.56 44.40 14.23
CA ARG A 737 4.95 43.81 15.42
C ARG A 737 3.50 44.25 15.61
N ASP A 738 3.22 45.53 15.46
CA ASP A 738 1.87 46.07 15.65
C ASP A 738 0.92 45.59 14.55
N ASP A 739 1.39 45.51 13.31
CA ASP A 739 0.62 44.95 12.18
C ASP A 739 0.25 43.48 12.42
N LEU A 740 1.22 42.67 12.89
CA LEU A 740 1.00 41.25 13.19
C LEU A 740 0.02 41.04 14.34
N LEU A 741 -0.02 41.94 15.32
CA LEU A 741 -0.93 41.86 16.46
C LEU A 741 -2.39 42.18 16.11
N VAL A 742 -2.66 42.74 14.93
CA VAL A 742 -4.02 42.92 14.41
C VAL A 742 -4.65 41.57 14.08
N ASP A 743 -3.90 40.70 13.40
CA ASP A 743 -4.40 39.42 12.87
C ASP A 743 -4.07 38.22 13.77
N PHE A 744 -2.96 38.28 14.53
CA PHE A 744 -2.43 37.15 15.29
C PHE A 744 -2.35 37.42 16.79
N LYS A 745 -2.80 36.44 17.60
CA LYS A 745 -2.70 36.52 19.06
C LYS A 745 -1.22 36.52 19.50
N PRO A 746 -0.82 37.25 20.55
CA PRO A 746 0.56 37.23 21.06
C PRO A 746 1.08 35.82 21.39
N ALA A 747 0.20 34.95 21.91
CA ALA A 747 0.54 33.56 22.24
C ALA A 747 0.85 32.72 20.99
N PHE A 748 0.26 33.06 19.84
CA PHE A 748 0.54 32.43 18.55
C PHE A 748 1.90 32.89 18.02
N LEU A 749 2.14 34.21 17.99
CA LEU A 749 3.42 34.78 17.54
C LEU A 749 4.61 34.32 18.38
N GLY A 750 4.42 34.04 19.67
CA GLY A 750 5.47 33.53 20.56
C GLY A 750 5.90 32.08 20.27
N ARG A 751 5.17 31.33 19.43
CA ARG A 751 5.45 29.93 19.09
C ARG A 751 5.98 29.71 17.67
N VAL A 752 6.01 30.77 16.86
CA VAL A 752 6.38 30.68 15.44
C VAL A 752 7.63 31.51 15.16
N ASN A 753 8.45 31.04 14.22
CA ASN A 753 9.54 31.84 13.68
C ASN A 753 8.97 32.81 12.64
N VAL A 754 8.70 34.04 13.06
CA VAL A 754 8.25 35.12 12.17
C VAL A 754 9.40 35.58 11.27
N LEU A 755 9.17 35.51 9.96
CA LEU A 755 10.12 35.77 8.88
C LEU A 755 9.53 36.82 7.91
N PRO A 756 9.91 38.09 8.04
CA PRO A 756 9.56 39.14 7.08
C PRO A 756 10.27 38.94 5.74
N TYR A 757 9.52 38.90 4.64
CA TYR A 757 10.03 38.85 3.28
C TYR A 757 10.16 40.27 2.72
N LEU A 758 11.26 40.50 2.01
CA LEU A 758 11.62 41.80 1.48
C LEU A 758 10.95 42.04 0.12
N PRO A 759 10.61 43.29 -0.22
CA PRO A 759 10.26 43.66 -1.59
C PRO A 759 11.38 43.33 -2.56
N LEU A 760 11.02 42.87 -3.77
CA LEU A 760 12.01 42.43 -4.75
C LEU A 760 12.64 43.66 -5.44
N SER A 761 13.97 43.77 -5.34
CA SER A 761 14.71 44.80 -6.08
C SER A 761 14.73 44.52 -7.57
N ARG A 762 15.00 45.56 -8.39
CA ARG A 762 15.15 45.41 -9.85
C ARG A 762 16.18 44.33 -10.22
N LYS A 763 17.30 44.25 -9.50
CA LYS A 763 18.34 43.23 -9.74
C LYS A 763 17.81 41.82 -9.52
N VAL A 764 17.07 41.61 -8.44
CA VAL A 764 16.46 40.32 -8.09
C VAL A 764 15.39 39.93 -9.12
N LEU A 765 14.57 40.86 -9.59
CA LEU A 765 13.56 40.58 -10.63
C LEU A 765 14.19 40.15 -11.96
N ILE A 766 15.34 40.70 -12.33
CA ILE A 766 16.10 40.25 -13.52
C ILE A 766 16.54 38.79 -13.36
N GLU A 767 17.09 38.43 -12.20
CA GLU A 767 17.52 37.06 -11.92
C GLU A 767 16.35 36.08 -11.94
N ILE A 768 15.22 36.42 -11.32
CA ILE A 768 13.99 35.62 -11.36
C ILE A 768 13.48 35.44 -12.79
N THR A 769 13.54 36.50 -13.60
CA THR A 769 13.11 36.47 -15.00
C THR A 769 13.98 35.50 -15.79
N LYS A 770 15.31 35.57 -15.65
CA LYS A 770 16.25 34.63 -16.27
C LYS A 770 15.97 33.19 -15.86
N LEU A 771 15.77 32.91 -14.57
CA LEU A 771 15.43 31.57 -14.08
C LEU A 771 14.13 31.02 -14.69
N LYS A 772 13.09 31.86 -14.87
CA LYS A 772 11.83 31.45 -15.52
C LYS A 772 12.02 31.18 -17.02
N LEU A 773 12.81 32.00 -17.71
CA LEU A 773 13.11 31.82 -19.12
C LEU A 773 13.97 30.57 -19.38
N ASP A 774 14.94 30.27 -18.53
CA ASP A 774 15.77 29.05 -18.64
C ASP A 774 14.94 27.76 -18.53
N LYS A 775 13.88 27.77 -17.71
CA LYS A 775 12.92 26.64 -17.66
C LYS A 775 12.21 26.44 -19.01
N ILE A 776 11.93 27.51 -19.74
CA ILE A 776 11.34 27.46 -21.08
C ILE A 776 12.37 26.97 -22.10
N THR A 777 13.60 27.48 -22.05
CA THR A 777 14.72 27.01 -22.89
C THR A 777 14.93 25.51 -22.75
N THR A 778 14.93 25.01 -21.51
CA THR A 778 15.06 23.57 -21.22
C THR A 778 13.90 22.76 -21.82
N ARG A 779 12.67 23.27 -21.75
CA ARG A 779 11.49 22.63 -22.33
C ARG A 779 11.57 22.60 -23.86
N ILE A 780 11.97 23.69 -24.50
CA ILE A 780 12.10 23.77 -25.96
C ILE A 780 13.21 22.83 -26.45
N ARG A 781 14.38 22.83 -25.81
CA ARG A 781 15.47 21.90 -26.14
C ARG A 781 15.03 20.45 -26.02
N LYS A 782 14.25 20.11 -24.98
CA LYS A 782 13.74 18.74 -24.79
C LYS A 782 12.76 18.29 -25.89
N HIS A 783 11.88 19.17 -26.35
CA HIS A 783 10.81 18.80 -27.28
C HIS A 783 11.16 19.01 -28.75
N TYR A 784 12.01 19.98 -29.06
CA TYR A 784 12.32 20.38 -30.43
C TYR A 784 13.82 20.27 -30.76
N ASN A 785 14.67 19.92 -29.78
CA ASN A 785 16.13 19.92 -29.93
C ASN A 785 16.72 21.24 -30.45
N ALA A 786 16.00 22.35 -30.21
CA ALA A 786 16.38 23.70 -30.60
C ALA A 786 16.87 24.50 -29.40
N ASP A 787 17.82 25.40 -29.64
CA ASP A 787 18.30 26.36 -28.65
C ASP A 787 17.43 27.61 -28.65
N LEU A 788 17.18 28.18 -27.47
CA LEU A 788 16.32 29.36 -27.30
C LEU A 788 17.12 30.49 -26.68
N PHE A 789 17.16 31.62 -27.38
CA PHE A 789 17.88 32.81 -26.98
C PHE A 789 16.93 33.99 -26.77
N PHE A 790 17.12 34.70 -25.66
CA PHE A 790 16.38 35.91 -25.33
C PHE A 790 17.33 37.11 -25.33
N ASP A 791 16.88 38.22 -25.89
CA ASP A 791 17.62 39.49 -25.81
C ASP A 791 17.57 40.08 -24.38
N GLU A 792 18.62 40.81 -24.00
CA GLU A 792 18.65 41.53 -22.72
C GLU A 792 17.63 42.66 -22.67
N GLU A 793 17.30 43.27 -23.82
CA GLU A 793 16.27 44.30 -23.92
C GLU A 793 14.89 43.77 -23.48
N LEU A 794 14.54 42.55 -23.90
CA LEU A 794 13.29 41.89 -23.51
C LEU A 794 13.23 41.62 -22.00
N ILE A 795 14.33 41.16 -21.40
CA ILE A 795 14.41 40.88 -19.97
C ILE A 795 14.19 42.17 -19.16
N ASN A 796 14.83 43.27 -19.58
CA ASN A 796 14.66 44.57 -18.93
C ASN A 796 13.21 45.08 -19.06
N ASP A 797 12.60 44.98 -20.24
CA ASP A 797 11.22 45.41 -20.48
C ASP A 797 10.20 44.61 -19.65
N ILE A 798 10.37 43.29 -19.52
CA ILE A 798 9.52 42.46 -18.66
C ILE A 798 9.61 42.91 -17.20
N VAL A 799 10.82 43.25 -16.72
CA VAL A 799 11.05 43.70 -15.34
C VAL A 799 10.49 45.10 -15.11
N ASP A 800 10.70 46.04 -16.03
CA ASP A 800 10.25 47.42 -15.86
C ASP A 800 8.70 47.48 -15.84
N ASN A 801 8.01 46.70 -16.68
CA ASN A 801 6.55 46.53 -16.64
C ASN A 801 6.04 45.86 -15.34
N SER A 802 6.87 45.05 -14.67
CA SER A 802 6.49 44.36 -13.44
C SER A 802 6.50 45.26 -12.20
N ASN A 803 7.33 46.31 -12.19
CA ASN A 803 7.46 47.23 -11.06
C ASN A 803 6.26 48.18 -10.91
N GLU A 804 5.55 48.52 -11.99
CA GLU A 804 4.43 49.47 -11.94
C GLU A 804 3.18 48.90 -11.24
N SER A 805 3.06 47.57 -11.14
CA SER A 805 1.82 46.89 -10.73
C SER A 805 1.82 46.37 -9.28
N GLY A 806 2.90 46.56 -8.51
CA GLY A 806 2.97 46.18 -7.08
C GLY A 806 2.95 44.66 -6.77
N SER A 807 2.97 43.79 -7.79
CA SER A 807 2.82 42.32 -7.66
C SER A 807 4.07 41.54 -8.11
N GLY A 808 5.20 42.24 -8.29
CA GLY A 808 6.56 41.69 -8.45
C GLY A 808 6.66 40.52 -9.44
N ALA A 809 7.20 39.38 -8.97
CA ALA A 809 7.47 38.20 -9.80
C ALA A 809 6.21 37.50 -10.36
N ARG A 810 5.03 37.75 -9.79
CA ARG A 810 3.76 37.21 -10.32
C ARG A 810 3.42 37.85 -11.66
N VAL A 811 3.68 39.15 -11.81
CA VAL A 811 3.49 39.88 -13.07
C VAL A 811 4.45 39.35 -14.13
N VAL A 812 5.73 39.17 -13.78
CA VAL A 812 6.72 38.54 -14.67
C VAL A 812 6.21 37.21 -15.21
N GLN A 813 5.67 36.35 -14.33
CA GLN A 813 5.11 35.07 -14.75
C GLN A 813 3.91 35.24 -15.69
N THR A 814 2.96 36.12 -15.34
CA THR A 814 1.79 36.40 -16.19
C THR A 814 2.19 36.94 -17.57
N THR A 815 3.19 37.83 -17.65
CA THR A 815 3.72 38.36 -18.91
C THR A 815 4.36 37.26 -19.76
N ILE A 816 5.15 36.38 -19.15
CA ILE A 816 5.75 35.24 -19.85
C ILE A 816 4.65 34.30 -20.38
N GLU A 817 3.65 33.97 -19.55
CA GLU A 817 2.59 33.02 -19.89
C GLU A 817 1.60 33.55 -20.93
N ASN A 818 1.19 34.81 -20.81
CA ASN A 818 0.12 35.38 -21.63
C ASN A 818 0.63 36.19 -22.83
N THR A 819 1.89 36.62 -22.84
CA THR A 819 2.44 37.47 -23.92
C THR A 819 3.55 36.77 -24.69
N LEU A 820 4.53 36.20 -23.98
CA LEU A 820 5.71 35.61 -24.61
C LEU A 820 5.43 34.22 -25.20
N LEU A 821 4.94 33.29 -24.37
CA LEU A 821 4.68 31.90 -24.78
C LEU A 821 3.69 31.76 -25.95
N PRO A 822 2.58 32.52 -26.03
CA PRO A 822 1.66 32.42 -27.16
C PRO A 822 2.30 32.82 -28.49
N LYS A 823 3.17 33.84 -28.50
CA LYS A 823 3.89 34.26 -29.71
C LYS A 823 4.93 33.22 -30.14
N ILE A 824 5.70 32.69 -29.20
CA ILE A 824 6.65 31.60 -29.48
C ILE A 824 5.90 30.37 -30.01
N SER A 825 4.79 29.99 -29.37
CA SER A 825 3.96 28.87 -29.81
C SER A 825 3.40 29.08 -31.22
N HIS A 826 2.98 30.31 -31.56
CA HIS A 826 2.47 30.63 -32.88
C HIS A 826 3.54 30.40 -33.96
N GLU A 827 4.74 30.96 -33.76
CA GLU A 827 5.84 30.79 -34.73
C GLU A 827 6.30 29.34 -34.83
N ILE A 828 6.42 28.62 -33.71
CA ILE A 828 6.78 27.19 -33.71
C ILE A 828 5.74 26.39 -34.50
N LEU A 829 4.46 26.59 -34.25
CA LEU A 829 3.39 25.90 -34.98
C LEU A 829 3.38 26.27 -36.46
N HIS A 830 3.70 27.52 -36.80
CA HIS A 830 3.80 27.97 -38.19
C HIS A 830 5.02 27.37 -38.90
N ALA A 831 6.16 27.22 -38.21
CA ALA A 831 7.34 26.53 -38.74
C ALA A 831 7.05 25.04 -38.98
N ILE A 832 6.39 24.37 -38.02
CA ILE A 832 5.96 22.98 -38.13
C ILE A 832 4.97 22.80 -39.29
N LEU A 833 3.98 23.68 -39.44
CA LEU A 833 2.98 23.61 -40.51
C LEU A 833 3.59 23.80 -41.91
N ASN A 834 4.75 24.47 -42.00
CA ASN A 834 5.49 24.68 -43.24
C ASN A 834 6.66 23.70 -43.43
N ASP A 835 6.72 22.61 -42.64
CA ASP A 835 7.80 21.60 -42.66
C ASP A 835 9.23 22.20 -42.58
N LYS A 836 9.39 23.32 -41.86
CA LYS A 836 10.70 23.93 -41.64
C LYS A 836 11.39 23.27 -40.44
N THR A 837 12.58 22.73 -40.66
CA THR A 837 13.52 22.35 -39.59
C THR A 837 14.15 23.62 -39.02
N PHE A 838 14.28 23.67 -37.70
CA PHE A 838 14.90 24.80 -37.01
C PHE A 838 15.73 24.31 -35.83
N ASP A 839 16.90 24.92 -35.67
CA ASP A 839 17.87 24.57 -34.62
C ASP A 839 17.96 25.68 -33.57
N GLU A 840 17.54 26.91 -33.92
CA GLU A 840 17.60 28.06 -33.02
C GLU A 840 16.30 28.88 -33.07
N ILE A 841 15.86 29.35 -31.90
CA ILE A 841 14.76 30.29 -31.75
C ILE A 841 15.30 31.52 -31.03
N ILE A 842 15.16 32.68 -31.67
CA ILE A 842 15.68 33.94 -31.18
C ILE A 842 14.50 34.87 -30.91
N VAL A 843 14.38 35.34 -29.68
CA VAL A 843 13.31 36.25 -29.26
C VAL A 843 13.89 37.60 -28.87
N LYS A 844 13.49 38.65 -29.60
CA LYS A 844 14.01 40.02 -29.48
C LYS A 844 12.90 41.05 -29.31
N GLY A 845 13.29 42.26 -28.90
CA GLY A 845 12.41 43.41 -28.74
C GLY A 845 11.74 43.50 -27.38
N THR A 846 10.60 44.19 -27.32
CA THR A 846 9.85 44.46 -26.09
C THR A 846 8.53 43.68 -26.07
N THR A 847 7.87 43.56 -24.92
CA THR A 847 6.57 42.89 -24.77
C THR A 847 5.50 43.42 -25.74
N SER A 848 5.56 44.71 -26.11
CA SER A 848 4.69 45.35 -27.10
C SER A 848 5.09 45.08 -28.56
N GLY A 849 6.37 44.81 -28.83
CA GLY A 849 6.97 44.64 -30.15
C GLY A 849 7.85 43.38 -30.28
N LEU A 850 7.41 42.26 -29.70
CA LEU A 850 8.14 40.98 -29.74
C LEU A 850 8.35 40.49 -31.17
N ASP A 851 9.62 40.29 -31.54
CA ASP A 851 10.06 39.63 -32.77
C ASP A 851 10.58 38.23 -32.41
N VAL A 852 9.95 37.20 -32.97
CA VAL A 852 10.33 35.79 -32.77
C VAL A 852 10.84 35.27 -34.11
N SER A 853 12.14 35.02 -34.18
CA SER A 853 12.80 34.48 -35.36
C SER A 853 13.12 33.01 -35.14
N ILE A 854 12.69 32.16 -36.05
CA ILE A 854 13.03 30.74 -36.11
C ILE A 854 14.09 30.56 -37.19
N VAL A 855 15.25 30.02 -36.81
CA VAL A 855 16.45 29.90 -37.65
C VAL A 855 16.73 28.44 -37.99
#